data_AF-A0A2A3EQT7-F1
#
_entry.id   AF-A0A2A3EQT7-F1
#
_cell.length_a   1.000
_cell.length_b   1.000
_cell.length_c   1.000
_cell.angle_alpha   90.00
_cell.angle_beta   90.00
_cell.angle_gamma   90.00
#
_symmetry.space_group_name_H-M   'P 1'
#
loop_
_entity.id
_entity.type
_entity.pdbx_description
1 polymer ?
#
loop_
_entity_poly.entity_id
_entity_poly.type
_entity_poly.pdbx_seq_one_letter_code
_entity_poly.pdbx_strand_id
1 'polypeptide(L)'
;MSLRLVWVLQHVPGLQEAMSDGNVLFGGIDSWLLYKFTGKHVTDISSASATGIFDPFIKCWSSSMINLLKLPHDIFPQVVETSGNFGSTPKDLFGVEIPILCSTTDQSASLFGSMCMQPGDLKITMGTGTFLNVNTGDIPHASVAGLYPLIAWQTGDELVYMAEGAWNETGGIIEWAKEISLIDQVAETANIANSVNDSDGVYFVPAFSGLHAPINDYRAAAGFIGLKPTTRKNHLVRALLESIVFGMLLLYETLCSETSFTYKRIRVDGGVSKNDFILQLLADLTGLEVERASSTEISILGIIFLTGLQCGVWKSKENIFKLRKVETIFMPNSENRERYRPIIAEWKRALQRLAWTKENGKKTEVKIEVGDLEEQQISPKEQNMKSKECQIDIESELDDPTVAQSNEKMIMDYASLVERTRNVFINGKTRSLKWRQTQLKQTLLMIQECKQEIISALASDLRKSKFESVIMEINIVEGEIKHLLMSLKEWSADEKPPKDMVNIMDRIEIKKDPYGVVLIIGPWNYPFQLIMAPLAGALAAGNCTIVKPSEVSSATAKLIADIIPKYLDQECIHVILGGISETTELLKQRFDYIFYTGSSSVGKIIHQAANKFLTPITLELGGKSPVYIDNTVDMDITVKRVLWGKCVNAGQTCIAPDYILCTEEIQNKFVTKAREILKDWYGNNPKESPDLSRIINEHHYQRLIKYLNNGRIVIGGDCDPNEKYISPTILVDVKSTDPVMQDEIFGPILPIINVNNAYEAIKFINNREKPLALYIFSTDENTISVFLNNTSSGNACVNDVIMHATVDSIPFGGVGNSGMGCYHGKYTYDTFVHKKGCLIKYFNKLEEALASGRYPPYSDKNLSFLQILMAKRPDIPGIKYFPHLLAFGLGILATYSVLILLKIQEENH
;
A
#
# COMPACT_ATOMS: atom_id res chain seq x y z
N MET A 1 -28.03 2.11 -12.69
CA MET A 1 -28.05 3.56 -12.35
C MET A 1 -29.36 3.98 -11.68
N SER A 2 -30.52 3.54 -12.19
CA SER A 2 -31.86 3.80 -11.66
C SER A 2 -32.05 3.57 -10.15
N LEU A 3 -31.61 2.44 -9.60
CA LEU A 3 -31.76 2.16 -8.16
C LEU A 3 -30.89 3.06 -7.26
N ARG A 4 -29.72 3.48 -7.74
CA ARG A 4 -28.86 4.44 -7.02
C ARG A 4 -29.51 5.81 -6.97
N LEU A 5 -30.13 6.26 -8.07
CA LEU A 5 -30.89 7.51 -8.10
C LEU A 5 -32.03 7.50 -7.08
N VAL A 6 -32.83 6.44 -7.06
CA VAL A 6 -33.92 6.26 -6.08
C VAL A 6 -33.37 6.29 -4.65
N TRP A 7 -32.29 5.55 -4.39
CA TRP A 7 -31.67 5.53 -3.07
C TRP A 7 -31.18 6.92 -2.64
N VAL A 8 -30.50 7.66 -3.52
CA VAL A 8 -29.97 9.01 -3.25
C VAL A 8 -31.10 9.98 -2.93
N LEU A 9 -32.17 9.98 -3.71
CA LEU A 9 -33.35 10.82 -3.47
C LEU A 9 -34.04 10.49 -2.13
N GLN A 10 -33.93 9.25 -1.66
CA GLN A 10 -34.53 8.81 -0.40
C GLN A 10 -33.66 9.09 0.83
N HIS A 11 -32.34 9.12 0.68
CA HIS A 11 -31.41 9.06 1.83
C HIS A 11 -30.47 10.26 1.95
N VAL A 12 -30.34 11.11 0.93
CA VAL A 12 -29.49 12.31 1.02
C VAL A 12 -30.28 13.49 1.62
N PRO A 13 -29.89 14.01 2.79
CA PRO A 13 -30.58 15.13 3.44
C PRO A 13 -30.64 16.38 2.54
N GLY A 14 -31.77 17.08 2.56
CA GLY A 14 -31.98 18.31 1.77
C GLY A 14 -32.32 18.08 0.29
N LEU A 15 -32.09 16.88 -0.26
CA LEU A 15 -32.37 16.60 -1.67
C LEU A 15 -33.89 16.47 -1.95
N GLN A 16 -34.66 15.97 -0.99
CA GLN A 16 -36.13 15.89 -1.10
C GLN A 16 -36.79 17.28 -1.07
N GLU A 17 -36.24 18.18 -0.26
CA GLU A 17 -36.67 19.58 -0.19
C GLU A 17 -36.32 20.30 -1.49
N ALA A 18 -35.06 20.21 -1.94
CA ALA A 18 -34.64 20.75 -3.23
C ALA A 18 -35.45 20.20 -4.42
N MET A 19 -35.85 18.92 -4.36
CA MET A 19 -36.72 18.31 -5.37
C MET A 19 -38.13 18.89 -5.35
N SER A 20 -38.67 19.16 -4.15
CA SER A 20 -39.98 19.81 -3.99
C SER A 20 -39.96 21.27 -4.46
N ASP A 21 -38.81 21.92 -4.36
CA ASP A 21 -38.59 23.30 -4.83
C ASP A 21 -38.21 23.40 -6.32
N GLY A 22 -38.13 22.28 -7.05
CA GLY A 22 -37.75 22.27 -8.47
C GLY A 22 -36.27 22.60 -8.73
N ASN A 23 -35.41 22.46 -7.72
CA ASN A 23 -33.98 22.80 -7.76
C ASN A 23 -33.06 21.58 -8.03
N VAL A 24 -33.61 20.49 -8.54
CA VAL A 24 -32.88 19.24 -8.81
C VAL A 24 -32.96 18.89 -10.29
N LEU A 25 -31.82 18.50 -10.86
CA LEU A 25 -31.72 17.96 -12.22
C LEU A 25 -30.96 16.63 -12.16
N PHE A 26 -31.40 15.66 -12.95
CA PHE A 26 -30.75 14.38 -13.17
C PHE A 26 -29.89 14.43 -14.43
N GLY A 27 -28.76 13.71 -14.43
CA GLY A 27 -27.92 13.56 -15.61
C GLY A 27 -26.77 12.61 -15.36
N GLY A 28 -26.24 12.03 -16.43
CA GLY A 28 -24.95 11.36 -16.41
C GLY A 28 -23.80 12.36 -16.25
N ILE A 29 -22.56 11.85 -16.28
CA ILE A 29 -21.36 12.70 -16.25
C ILE A 29 -21.33 13.62 -17.47
N ASP A 30 -21.74 13.12 -18.62
CA ASP A 30 -21.89 13.89 -19.86
C ASP A 30 -22.81 15.10 -19.65
N SER A 31 -24.01 14.88 -19.12
CA SER A 31 -25.01 15.90 -18.92
C SER A 31 -24.57 16.95 -17.89
N TRP A 32 -23.91 16.49 -16.83
CA TRP A 32 -23.33 17.39 -15.83
C TRP A 32 -22.23 18.27 -16.43
N LEU A 33 -21.30 17.71 -17.20
CA LEU A 33 -20.24 18.48 -17.87
C LEU A 33 -20.82 19.47 -18.89
N LEU A 34 -21.77 19.02 -19.71
CA LEU A 34 -22.47 19.86 -20.68
C LEU A 34 -23.19 21.01 -20.00
N TYR A 35 -23.87 20.77 -18.88
CA TYR A 35 -24.50 21.83 -18.09
C TYR A 35 -23.46 22.81 -17.53
N LYS A 36 -22.34 22.30 -16.99
CA LYS A 36 -21.28 23.15 -16.44
C LYS A 36 -20.57 24.01 -17.49
N PHE A 37 -20.39 23.50 -18.70
CA PHE A 37 -19.72 24.24 -19.78
C PHE A 37 -20.65 25.12 -20.58
N THR A 38 -21.92 24.74 -20.76
CA THR A 38 -22.81 25.41 -21.72
C THR A 38 -24.07 26.02 -21.09
N GLY A 39 -24.34 25.70 -19.81
CA GLY A 39 -25.61 26.02 -19.15
C GLY A 39 -26.80 25.18 -19.62
N LYS A 40 -26.61 24.26 -20.58
CA LYS A 40 -27.70 23.44 -21.12
C LYS A 40 -27.81 22.11 -20.40
N HIS A 41 -29.01 21.78 -19.95
CA HIS A 41 -29.33 20.48 -19.36
C HIS A 41 -29.73 19.48 -20.46
N VAL A 42 -28.71 18.95 -21.11
CA VAL A 42 -28.84 18.03 -22.26
C VAL A 42 -28.00 16.77 -22.03
N THR A 43 -28.32 15.68 -22.71
CA THR A 43 -27.53 14.44 -22.78
C THR A 43 -27.60 13.88 -24.20
N ASP A 44 -26.56 13.21 -24.66
CA ASP A 44 -26.63 12.55 -25.96
C ASP A 44 -27.47 11.27 -25.90
N ILE A 45 -28.04 10.87 -27.03
CA ILE A 45 -28.93 9.71 -27.13
C ILE A 45 -28.28 8.37 -26.76
N SER A 46 -26.98 8.22 -26.99
CA SER A 46 -26.24 7.01 -26.57
C SER A 46 -26.12 6.96 -25.05
N SER A 47 -25.78 8.08 -24.41
CA SER A 47 -25.70 8.23 -22.95
C SER A 47 -27.06 8.07 -22.28
N ALA A 48 -28.12 8.62 -22.88
CA ALA A 48 -29.49 8.41 -22.43
C ALA A 48 -29.84 6.91 -22.45
N SER A 49 -29.56 6.18 -23.54
CA SER A 49 -29.89 4.76 -23.67
C SER A 49 -29.19 3.88 -22.62
N ALA A 50 -27.98 4.24 -22.18
CA ALA A 50 -27.22 3.53 -21.15
C ALA A 50 -27.77 3.72 -19.72
N THR A 51 -28.77 4.59 -19.51
CA THR A 51 -29.30 4.86 -18.16
C THR A 51 -30.17 3.73 -17.60
N GLY A 52 -30.75 2.91 -18.47
CA GLY A 52 -31.79 1.94 -18.15
C GLY A 52 -33.18 2.54 -17.83
N ILE A 53 -33.35 3.87 -17.95
CA ILE A 53 -34.64 4.57 -17.82
C ILE A 53 -35.11 5.07 -19.19
N PHE A 54 -34.19 5.46 -20.06
CA PHE A 54 -34.52 5.78 -21.45
C PHE A 54 -34.89 4.51 -22.22
N ASP A 55 -35.98 4.56 -22.98
CA ASP A 55 -36.43 3.47 -23.83
C ASP A 55 -35.83 3.62 -25.24
N PRO A 56 -34.90 2.75 -25.66
CA PRO A 56 -34.26 2.86 -26.96
C PRO A 56 -35.18 2.51 -28.15
N PHE A 57 -36.29 1.80 -27.91
CA PHE A 57 -37.23 1.38 -28.96
C PHE A 57 -38.12 2.53 -29.40
N ILE A 58 -38.54 3.37 -28.45
CA ILE A 58 -39.39 4.55 -28.72
C ILE A 58 -38.66 5.90 -28.60
N LYS A 59 -37.39 5.88 -28.16
CA LYS A 59 -36.48 7.03 -28.07
C LYS A 59 -36.98 8.15 -27.16
N CYS A 60 -37.53 7.79 -26.00
CA CYS A 60 -37.90 8.75 -24.96
C CYS A 60 -37.64 8.20 -23.56
N TRP A 61 -37.64 9.08 -22.57
CA TRP A 61 -37.61 8.66 -21.17
C TRP A 61 -38.85 7.82 -20.84
N SER A 62 -38.66 6.59 -20.34
CA SER A 62 -39.76 5.66 -20.11
C SER A 62 -40.66 6.15 -18.97
N SER A 63 -41.86 6.64 -19.33
CA SER A 63 -42.83 7.11 -18.34
C SER A 63 -43.25 6.00 -17.38
N SER A 64 -43.34 4.75 -17.86
CA SER A 64 -43.63 3.58 -17.03
C SER A 64 -42.55 3.38 -15.95
N MET A 65 -41.27 3.52 -16.30
CA MET A 65 -40.19 3.34 -15.35
C MET A 65 -40.06 4.50 -14.36
N ILE A 66 -40.21 5.73 -14.85
CA ILE A 66 -40.24 6.94 -14.02
C ILE A 66 -41.35 6.83 -12.97
N ASN A 67 -42.55 6.44 -13.39
CA ASN A 67 -43.69 6.26 -12.49
C ASN A 67 -43.47 5.10 -11.50
N LEU A 68 -42.93 3.97 -11.94
CA LEU A 68 -42.66 2.82 -11.06
C LEU A 68 -41.67 3.18 -9.95
N LEU A 69 -40.63 3.96 -10.29
CA LEU A 69 -39.59 4.41 -9.37
C LEU A 69 -39.96 5.68 -8.60
N LYS A 70 -41.14 6.26 -8.87
CA LYS A 70 -41.63 7.52 -8.30
C LYS A 70 -40.66 8.69 -8.49
N LEU A 71 -40.08 8.79 -9.68
CA LEU A 71 -39.19 9.89 -10.06
C LEU A 71 -40.02 11.04 -10.67
N PRO A 72 -39.66 12.32 -10.43
CA PRO A 72 -40.24 13.43 -11.18
C PRO A 72 -39.89 13.34 -12.67
N HIS A 73 -40.79 13.78 -13.57
CA HIS A 73 -40.53 13.70 -15.02
C HIS A 73 -39.65 14.85 -15.54
N ASP A 74 -39.68 15.98 -14.86
CA ASP A 74 -39.04 17.25 -15.23
C ASP A 74 -37.54 17.32 -14.88
N ILE A 75 -37.04 16.40 -14.05
CA ILE A 75 -35.61 16.36 -13.70
C ILE A 75 -34.74 15.77 -14.82
N PHE A 76 -35.31 15.14 -15.84
CA PHE A 76 -34.53 14.44 -16.87
C PHE A 76 -34.02 15.40 -17.96
N PRO A 77 -32.78 15.22 -18.46
CA PRO A 77 -32.20 16.10 -19.47
C PRO A 77 -32.90 15.93 -20.82
N GLN A 78 -32.88 16.99 -21.62
CA GLN A 78 -33.26 16.89 -23.03
C GLN A 78 -32.27 15.98 -23.76
N VAL A 79 -32.78 14.98 -24.47
CA VAL A 79 -31.97 14.06 -25.26
C VAL A 79 -31.73 14.65 -26.66
N VAL A 80 -30.46 14.67 -27.07
CA VAL A 80 -30.02 15.20 -28.37
C VAL A 80 -29.18 14.18 -29.14
N GLU A 81 -28.91 14.47 -30.41
CA GLU A 81 -28.05 13.64 -31.27
C GLU A 81 -26.62 13.53 -30.73
N THR A 82 -25.90 12.48 -31.12
CA THR A 82 -24.53 12.20 -30.67
C THR A 82 -23.54 13.24 -31.19
N SER A 83 -23.63 13.60 -32.47
CA SER A 83 -22.86 14.68 -33.07
C SER A 83 -23.79 15.85 -33.39
N GLY A 84 -23.56 17.00 -32.76
CA GLY A 84 -24.44 18.16 -32.86
C GLY A 84 -23.83 19.38 -32.19
N ASN A 85 -24.56 20.49 -32.13
CA ASN A 85 -24.07 21.68 -31.42
C ASN A 85 -24.55 21.69 -29.97
N PHE A 86 -23.68 21.26 -29.05
CA PHE A 86 -23.97 21.26 -27.62
C PHE A 86 -23.79 22.65 -27.00
N GLY A 87 -23.06 23.56 -27.65
CA GLY A 87 -22.71 24.89 -27.15
C GLY A 87 -21.19 25.06 -27.13
N SER A 88 -20.72 26.11 -26.47
CA SER A 88 -19.30 26.38 -26.30
C SER A 88 -18.94 26.48 -24.83
N THR A 89 -17.72 26.09 -24.49
CA THR A 89 -17.17 26.31 -23.15
C THR A 89 -17.07 27.82 -22.87
N PRO A 90 -17.15 28.24 -21.60
CA PRO A 90 -16.98 29.64 -21.23
C PRO A 90 -15.55 30.12 -21.52
N LYS A 91 -15.41 31.35 -22.03
CA LYS A 91 -14.11 31.90 -22.44
C LYS A 91 -13.12 32.03 -21.29
N ASP A 92 -13.61 32.31 -20.10
CA ASP A 92 -12.83 32.46 -18.86
C ASP A 92 -12.17 31.15 -18.39
N LEU A 93 -12.70 29.98 -18.79
CA LEU A 93 -12.10 28.69 -18.44
C LEU A 93 -10.85 28.34 -19.25
N PHE A 94 -10.83 28.64 -20.55
CA PHE A 94 -9.75 28.21 -21.46
C PHE A 94 -9.06 29.35 -22.22
N GLY A 95 -9.42 30.61 -21.93
CA GLY A 95 -8.95 31.79 -22.67
C GLY A 95 -9.59 31.97 -24.06
N VAL A 96 -10.32 30.95 -24.53
CA VAL A 96 -11.03 30.89 -25.80
C VAL A 96 -12.32 30.08 -25.62
N GLU A 97 -13.36 30.41 -26.37
CA GLU A 97 -14.56 29.58 -26.45
C GLU A 97 -14.27 28.35 -27.30
N ILE A 98 -14.47 27.15 -26.74
CA ILE A 98 -14.26 25.89 -27.44
C ILE A 98 -15.63 25.27 -27.72
N PRO A 99 -16.02 25.08 -28.99
CA PRO A 99 -17.30 24.45 -29.32
C PRO A 99 -17.28 22.97 -28.95
N ILE A 100 -18.36 22.51 -28.32
CA ILE A 100 -18.60 21.10 -27.99
C ILE A 100 -19.52 20.54 -29.07
N LEU A 101 -18.96 19.66 -29.91
CA LEU A 101 -19.64 19.17 -31.11
C LEU A 101 -20.06 17.69 -31.05
N CYS A 102 -19.64 16.98 -30.00
CA CYS A 102 -19.93 15.57 -29.82
C CYS A 102 -19.97 15.23 -28.34
N SER A 103 -20.91 14.36 -27.95
CA SER A 103 -20.95 13.68 -26.66
C SER A 103 -21.44 12.26 -26.91
N THR A 104 -20.81 11.27 -26.28
CA THR A 104 -21.21 9.86 -26.41
C THR A 104 -20.66 9.02 -25.26
N THR A 105 -21.23 7.83 -25.06
CA THR A 105 -20.70 6.86 -24.09
C THR A 105 -19.37 6.26 -24.56
N ASP A 106 -18.57 5.79 -23.60
CA ASP A 106 -17.29 5.11 -23.89
C ASP A 106 -17.45 3.93 -24.85
N GLN A 107 -18.52 3.14 -24.71
CA GLN A 107 -18.72 1.93 -25.51
C GLN A 107 -19.14 2.25 -26.94
N SER A 108 -20.05 3.19 -27.10
CA SER A 108 -20.43 3.76 -28.40
C SER A 108 -19.23 4.39 -29.11
N ALA A 109 -18.46 5.21 -28.39
CA ALA A 109 -17.26 5.83 -28.91
C ALA A 109 -16.24 4.79 -29.36
N SER A 110 -15.99 3.78 -28.54
CA SER A 110 -15.01 2.74 -28.86
C SER A 110 -15.49 1.83 -30.01
N LEU A 111 -16.79 1.55 -30.11
CA LEU A 111 -17.38 0.84 -31.27
C LEU A 111 -17.14 1.63 -32.56
N PHE A 112 -17.40 2.93 -32.55
CA PHE A 112 -17.16 3.83 -33.68
C PHE A 112 -15.66 3.95 -34.00
N GLY A 113 -14.81 4.16 -32.99
CA GLY A 113 -13.35 4.27 -33.13
C GLY A 113 -12.70 2.99 -33.65
N SER A 114 -13.28 1.84 -33.34
CA SER A 114 -12.87 0.54 -33.86
C SER A 114 -13.26 0.30 -35.32
N MET A 115 -14.01 1.22 -35.93
CA MET A 115 -14.58 1.09 -37.27
C MET A 115 -15.59 -0.06 -37.39
N CYS A 116 -16.35 -0.33 -36.32
CA CYS A 116 -17.45 -1.29 -36.32
C CYS A 116 -18.74 -0.66 -36.90
N MET A 117 -18.72 -0.36 -38.20
CA MET A 117 -19.76 0.42 -38.87
C MET A 117 -20.87 -0.44 -39.50
N GLN A 118 -20.63 -1.73 -39.70
CA GLN A 118 -21.58 -2.62 -40.36
C GLN A 118 -22.36 -3.47 -39.35
N PRO A 119 -23.64 -3.80 -39.62
CA PRO A 119 -24.37 -4.76 -38.82
C PRO A 119 -23.62 -6.08 -38.69
N GLY A 120 -23.48 -6.58 -37.47
CA GLY A 120 -22.68 -7.77 -37.14
C GLY A 120 -21.21 -7.50 -36.84
N ASP A 121 -20.71 -6.26 -36.98
CA ASP A 121 -19.39 -5.91 -36.47
C ASP A 121 -19.35 -6.07 -34.95
N LEU A 122 -18.38 -6.86 -34.47
CA LEU A 122 -18.23 -7.25 -33.07
C LEU A 122 -16.97 -6.63 -32.47
N LYS A 123 -17.12 -6.09 -31.26
CA LYS A 123 -16.04 -5.47 -30.51
C LYS A 123 -16.13 -5.79 -29.03
N ILE A 124 -14.99 -5.89 -28.34
CA ILE A 124 -14.90 -6.10 -26.90
C ILE A 124 -13.95 -5.07 -26.26
N THR A 125 -14.45 -4.26 -25.32
CA THR A 125 -13.60 -3.44 -24.44
C THR A 125 -13.18 -4.24 -23.22
N MET A 126 -11.89 -4.27 -22.92
CA MET A 126 -11.35 -4.93 -21.74
C MET A 126 -10.70 -3.92 -20.78
N GLY A 127 -11.52 -3.34 -19.89
CA GLY A 127 -11.11 -2.39 -18.85
C GLY A 127 -11.37 -2.94 -17.44
N THR A 128 -11.95 -2.13 -16.55
CA THR A 128 -12.42 -2.59 -15.22
C THR A 128 -13.42 -3.74 -15.35
N GLY A 129 -14.33 -3.64 -16.31
CA GLY A 129 -15.17 -4.74 -16.81
C GLY A 129 -14.87 -5.05 -18.28
N THR A 130 -15.52 -6.09 -18.77
CA THR A 130 -15.53 -6.49 -20.17
C THR A 130 -16.89 -6.15 -20.78
N PHE A 131 -16.88 -5.43 -21.89
CA PHE A 131 -18.10 -5.03 -22.60
C PHE A 131 -18.03 -5.52 -24.03
N LEU A 132 -18.89 -6.47 -24.36
CA LEU A 132 -19.08 -7.00 -25.70
C LEU A 132 -20.16 -6.17 -26.40
N ASN A 133 -19.83 -5.55 -27.52
CA ASN A 133 -20.73 -4.71 -28.30
C ASN A 133 -20.85 -5.26 -29.72
N VAL A 134 -22.08 -5.45 -30.20
CA VAL A 134 -22.37 -5.71 -31.61
C VAL A 134 -23.15 -4.53 -32.21
N ASN A 135 -22.76 -4.09 -33.40
CA ASN A 135 -23.58 -3.17 -34.18
C ASN A 135 -24.79 -3.92 -34.77
N THR A 136 -26.01 -3.47 -34.47
CA THR A 136 -27.25 -4.12 -34.95
C THR A 136 -27.92 -3.36 -36.10
N GLY A 137 -27.26 -2.32 -36.63
CA GLY A 137 -27.78 -1.49 -37.70
C GLY A 137 -28.86 -0.52 -37.20
N ASP A 138 -29.92 -0.37 -37.98
CA ASP A 138 -31.06 0.51 -37.71
C ASP A 138 -32.17 -0.16 -36.88
N ILE A 139 -31.96 -1.40 -36.43
CA ILE A 139 -32.93 -2.18 -35.66
C ILE A 139 -32.41 -2.40 -34.23
N PRO A 140 -33.17 -2.03 -33.18
CA PRO A 140 -32.83 -2.36 -31.80
C PRO A 140 -33.01 -3.86 -31.52
N HIS A 141 -32.09 -4.44 -30.75
CA HIS A 141 -32.14 -5.86 -30.36
C HIS A 141 -32.84 -6.07 -29.02
N ALA A 142 -33.98 -6.76 -29.01
CA ALA A 142 -34.63 -7.18 -27.77
C ALA A 142 -34.03 -8.50 -27.26
N SER A 143 -33.36 -8.46 -26.12
CA SER A 143 -32.75 -9.64 -25.51
C SER A 143 -33.67 -10.33 -24.51
N VAL A 144 -33.52 -11.65 -24.38
CA VAL A 144 -34.15 -12.49 -23.34
C VAL A 144 -33.13 -13.12 -22.38
N ALA A 145 -31.84 -13.13 -22.76
CA ALA A 145 -30.72 -13.72 -22.03
C ALA A 145 -29.77 -12.67 -21.43
N GLY A 146 -30.07 -11.37 -21.59
CA GLY A 146 -29.43 -10.29 -20.82
C GLY A 146 -28.48 -9.37 -21.59
N LEU A 147 -28.56 -9.30 -22.92
CA LEU A 147 -27.94 -8.25 -23.73
C LEU A 147 -28.76 -6.96 -23.66
N TYR A 148 -28.12 -5.83 -23.43
CA TYR A 148 -28.79 -4.54 -23.34
C TYR A 148 -28.99 -3.93 -24.74
N PRO A 149 -30.23 -3.59 -25.15
CA PRO A 149 -30.44 -2.74 -26.32
C PRO A 149 -29.98 -1.33 -26.01
N LEU A 150 -29.03 -0.82 -26.79
CA LEU A 150 -28.51 0.53 -26.66
C LEU A 150 -28.50 1.23 -28.02
N ILE A 151 -28.46 2.56 -27.99
CA ILE A 151 -28.23 3.36 -29.19
C ILE A 151 -26.73 3.62 -29.26
N ALA A 152 -26.09 3.17 -30.32
CA ALA A 152 -24.66 3.36 -30.52
C ALA A 152 -24.38 4.84 -30.81
N TRP A 153 -24.96 5.40 -31.86
CA TRP A 153 -24.87 6.82 -32.16
C TRP A 153 -26.03 7.29 -33.03
N GLN A 154 -26.26 8.60 -33.03
CA GLN A 154 -27.09 9.29 -34.00
C GLN A 154 -26.33 10.50 -34.56
N THR A 155 -26.16 10.53 -35.88
CA THR A 155 -25.45 11.62 -36.57
C THR A 155 -26.28 12.05 -37.79
N GLY A 156 -27.05 13.14 -37.67
CA GLY A 156 -28.03 13.52 -38.68
C GLY A 156 -29.09 12.43 -38.87
N ASP A 157 -29.29 12.01 -40.12
CA ASP A 157 -30.29 10.98 -40.46
C ASP A 157 -29.83 9.55 -40.13
N GLU A 158 -28.55 9.35 -39.80
CA GLU A 158 -28.02 8.03 -39.46
C GLU A 158 -28.23 7.71 -37.98
N LEU A 159 -29.03 6.67 -37.71
CA LEU A 159 -29.24 6.11 -36.38
C LEU A 159 -28.74 4.67 -36.35
N VAL A 160 -27.83 4.38 -35.42
CA VAL A 160 -27.25 3.04 -35.26
C VAL A 160 -27.51 2.54 -33.85
N TYR A 161 -27.98 1.30 -33.75
CA TYR A 161 -28.20 0.55 -32.53
C TYR A 161 -27.03 -0.41 -32.25
N MET A 162 -26.87 -0.77 -30.98
CA MET A 162 -25.99 -1.84 -30.56
C MET A 162 -26.65 -2.71 -29.50
N ALA A 163 -26.26 -3.99 -29.47
CA ALA A 163 -26.52 -4.85 -28.33
C ALA A 163 -25.23 -4.99 -27.50
N GLU A 164 -25.35 -4.85 -26.19
CA GLU A 164 -24.22 -4.92 -25.26
C GLU A 164 -24.37 -6.06 -24.25
N GLY A 165 -23.35 -6.91 -24.17
CA GLY A 165 -23.15 -7.84 -23.06
C GLY A 165 -22.07 -7.32 -22.12
N ALA A 166 -22.34 -7.31 -20.82
CA ALA A 166 -21.40 -6.80 -19.83
C ALA A 166 -20.99 -7.88 -18.82
N TRP A 167 -19.68 -8.01 -18.63
CA TRP A 167 -19.06 -8.81 -17.57
C TRP A 167 -18.22 -7.91 -16.69
N ASN A 168 -18.77 -7.50 -15.55
CA ASN A 168 -18.26 -6.35 -14.79
C ASN A 168 -16.96 -6.58 -14.01
N GLU A 169 -16.42 -7.79 -13.99
CA GLU A 169 -15.27 -8.19 -13.18
C GLU A 169 -14.12 -8.65 -14.09
N THR A 170 -13.35 -7.74 -14.69
CA THR A 170 -12.18 -8.11 -15.52
C THR A 170 -10.92 -7.46 -15.00
N GLY A 171 -10.83 -6.13 -15.06
CA GLY A 171 -9.78 -5.37 -14.40
C GLY A 171 -9.85 -5.49 -12.88
N GLY A 172 -11.05 -5.64 -12.30
CA GLY A 172 -11.23 -5.89 -10.87
C GLY A 172 -10.54 -7.17 -10.39
N ILE A 173 -10.58 -8.25 -11.19
CA ILE A 173 -9.87 -9.50 -10.88
C ILE A 173 -8.36 -9.28 -10.87
N ILE A 174 -7.83 -8.55 -11.86
CA ILE A 174 -6.40 -8.30 -12.00
C ILE A 174 -5.91 -7.40 -10.86
N GLU A 175 -6.64 -6.35 -10.51
CA GLU A 175 -6.28 -5.49 -9.38
C GLU A 175 -6.38 -6.25 -8.06
N TRP A 176 -7.43 -7.06 -7.85
CA TRP A 176 -7.53 -7.93 -6.69
C TRP A 176 -6.35 -8.90 -6.59
N ALA A 177 -5.97 -9.55 -7.70
CA ALA A 177 -4.83 -10.45 -7.74
C ALA A 177 -3.51 -9.75 -7.36
N LYS A 178 -3.39 -8.47 -7.71
CA LYS A 178 -2.24 -7.64 -7.34
C LYS A 178 -2.30 -7.23 -5.86
N GLU A 179 -3.46 -6.84 -5.36
CA GLU A 179 -3.69 -6.52 -3.94
C GLU A 179 -3.34 -7.69 -3.01
N ILE A 180 -3.66 -8.93 -3.41
CA ILE A 180 -3.31 -10.12 -2.63
C ILE A 180 -1.90 -10.66 -2.92
N SER A 181 -1.10 -9.94 -3.72
CA SER A 181 0.26 -10.35 -4.13
C SER A 181 0.31 -11.68 -4.89
N LEU A 182 -0.78 -12.06 -5.55
CA LEU A 182 -0.81 -13.20 -6.48
C LEU A 182 -0.11 -12.86 -7.81
N ILE A 183 -0.13 -11.59 -8.21
CA ILE A 183 0.65 -11.05 -9.34
C ILE A 183 1.37 -9.78 -8.90
N ASP A 184 2.60 -9.59 -9.37
CA ASP A 184 3.43 -8.44 -9.00
C ASP A 184 3.32 -7.32 -10.06
N GLN A 185 3.45 -7.69 -11.33
CA GLN A 185 3.25 -6.81 -12.48
C GLN A 185 2.26 -7.40 -13.47
N VAL A 186 1.26 -6.61 -13.88
CA VAL A 186 0.24 -7.04 -14.85
C VAL A 186 0.86 -7.46 -16.18
N ALA A 187 1.94 -6.80 -16.60
CA ALA A 187 2.65 -7.08 -17.85
C ALA A 187 3.25 -8.50 -17.89
N GLU A 188 3.55 -9.11 -16.75
CA GLU A 188 4.16 -10.44 -16.68
C GLU A 188 3.14 -11.58 -16.65
N THR A 189 1.85 -11.27 -16.46
CA THR A 189 0.81 -12.29 -16.25
C THR A 189 0.68 -13.27 -17.42
N ALA A 190 0.86 -12.80 -18.66
CA ALA A 190 0.90 -13.67 -19.84
C ALA A 190 2.07 -14.67 -19.79
N ASN A 191 3.28 -14.20 -19.44
CA ASN A 191 4.46 -15.05 -19.31
C ASN A 191 4.30 -16.08 -18.18
N ILE A 192 3.69 -15.66 -17.06
CA ILE A 192 3.40 -16.55 -15.94
C ILE A 192 2.42 -17.65 -16.36
N ALA A 193 1.33 -17.30 -17.05
CA ALA A 193 0.35 -18.28 -17.52
C ALA A 193 0.94 -19.25 -18.57
N ASN A 194 1.83 -18.74 -19.44
CA ASN A 194 2.54 -19.54 -20.44
C ASN A 194 3.68 -20.40 -19.85
N SER A 195 4.11 -20.17 -18.60
CA SER A 195 5.15 -20.97 -17.94
C SER A 195 4.70 -22.39 -17.56
N VAL A 196 3.40 -22.68 -17.69
CA VAL A 196 2.77 -23.97 -17.39
C VAL A 196 1.92 -24.40 -18.57
N ASN A 197 1.65 -25.70 -18.69
CA ASN A 197 0.84 -26.22 -19.79
C ASN A 197 -0.66 -26.12 -19.52
N ASP A 198 -1.09 -26.10 -18.25
CA ASP A 198 -2.49 -26.03 -17.82
C ASP A 198 -2.59 -25.39 -16.41
N SER A 199 -3.81 -25.30 -15.88
CA SER A 199 -4.10 -24.76 -14.55
C SER A 199 -3.99 -25.78 -13.40
N ASP A 200 -3.41 -26.96 -13.64
CA ASP A 200 -3.38 -28.11 -12.71
C ASP A 200 -4.78 -28.56 -12.25
N GLY A 201 -5.80 -28.34 -13.09
CA GLY A 201 -7.21 -28.62 -12.76
C GLY A 201 -7.82 -27.64 -11.76
N VAL A 202 -7.21 -26.47 -11.57
CA VAL A 202 -7.76 -25.38 -10.77
C VAL A 202 -8.60 -24.46 -11.64
N TYR A 203 -9.75 -24.05 -11.12
CA TYR A 203 -10.70 -23.15 -11.78
C TYR A 203 -10.96 -21.94 -10.88
N PHE A 204 -10.88 -20.74 -11.45
CA PHE A 204 -11.26 -19.52 -10.75
C PHE A 204 -12.67 -19.08 -11.15
N VAL A 205 -13.54 -18.82 -10.18
CA VAL A 205 -14.87 -18.24 -10.39
C VAL A 205 -14.83 -16.76 -10.00
N PRO A 206 -14.99 -15.83 -10.96
CA PRO A 206 -14.82 -14.41 -10.69
C PRO A 206 -16.15 -13.73 -10.32
N ALA A 207 -16.68 -14.04 -9.13
CA ALA A 207 -17.98 -13.55 -8.65
C ALA A 207 -17.86 -12.61 -7.43
N PHE A 208 -16.98 -11.59 -7.49
CA PHE A 208 -16.81 -10.64 -6.38
C PHE A 208 -18.04 -9.76 -6.15
N SER A 209 -18.76 -9.42 -7.22
CA SER A 209 -20.06 -8.71 -7.20
C SER A 209 -21.24 -9.62 -7.60
N GLY A 210 -21.06 -10.94 -7.47
CA GLY A 210 -21.94 -11.94 -8.05
C GLY A 210 -21.63 -12.24 -9.53
N LEU A 211 -22.40 -13.16 -10.11
CA LEU A 211 -22.33 -13.51 -11.53
C LEU A 211 -23.41 -12.71 -12.30
N HIS A 212 -22.98 -11.95 -13.31
CA HIS A 212 -23.88 -11.14 -14.14
C HIS A 212 -24.43 -11.96 -15.32
N ALA A 213 -25.06 -11.30 -16.29
CA ALA A 213 -25.57 -11.95 -17.49
C ALA A 213 -24.48 -12.81 -18.17
N PRO A 214 -24.84 -14.01 -18.68
CA PRO A 214 -26.20 -14.56 -18.76
C PRO A 214 -26.68 -15.26 -17.47
N ILE A 215 -25.85 -15.42 -16.44
CA ILE A 215 -26.15 -16.23 -15.25
C ILE A 215 -27.03 -15.48 -14.24
N ASN A 216 -26.80 -14.18 -14.02
CA ASN A 216 -27.59 -13.30 -13.16
C ASN A 216 -27.78 -13.79 -11.71
N ASP A 217 -26.72 -14.29 -11.07
CA ASP A 217 -26.69 -14.67 -9.65
C ASP A 217 -25.85 -13.69 -8.81
N TYR A 218 -26.51 -12.68 -8.23
CA TYR A 218 -25.88 -11.69 -7.35
C TYR A 218 -25.37 -12.25 -6.01
N ARG A 219 -25.69 -13.51 -5.67
CA ARG A 219 -25.25 -14.17 -4.43
C ARG A 219 -24.05 -15.08 -4.62
N ALA A 220 -23.64 -15.31 -5.87
CA ALA A 220 -22.48 -16.13 -6.16
C ALA A 220 -21.21 -15.56 -5.51
N ALA A 221 -20.32 -16.44 -5.07
CA ALA A 221 -19.08 -16.07 -4.39
C ALA A 221 -17.85 -16.32 -5.28
N ALA A 222 -16.87 -15.41 -5.23
CA ALA A 222 -15.60 -15.63 -5.90
C ALA A 222 -14.76 -16.71 -5.19
N GLY A 223 -14.00 -17.49 -5.96
CA GLY A 223 -13.09 -18.48 -5.36
C GLY A 223 -12.37 -19.38 -6.34
N PHE A 224 -11.30 -20.03 -5.84
CA PHE A 224 -10.61 -21.11 -6.53
C PHE A 224 -11.22 -22.47 -6.15
N ILE A 225 -11.50 -23.31 -7.14
CA ILE A 225 -11.96 -24.69 -6.97
C ILE A 225 -10.91 -25.63 -7.59
N GLY A 226 -10.63 -26.75 -6.92
CA GLY A 226 -9.78 -27.81 -7.47
C GLY A 226 -8.30 -27.75 -7.08
N LEU A 227 -7.95 -27.01 -6.03
CA LEU A 227 -6.57 -26.93 -5.52
C LEU A 227 -6.02 -28.32 -5.14
N LYS A 228 -4.79 -28.61 -5.60
CA LYS A 228 -4.04 -29.83 -5.31
C LYS A 228 -2.70 -29.48 -4.64
N PRO A 229 -2.01 -30.45 -4.00
CA PRO A 229 -0.65 -30.24 -3.49
C PRO A 229 0.37 -29.82 -4.56
N THR A 230 0.10 -30.12 -5.83
CA THR A 230 0.92 -29.73 -7.00
C THR A 230 0.65 -28.31 -7.49
N THR A 231 -0.40 -27.65 -7.01
CA THR A 231 -0.81 -26.32 -7.46
C THR A 231 0.21 -25.26 -7.02
N ARG A 232 0.60 -24.39 -7.95
CA ARG A 232 1.61 -23.34 -7.76
C ARG A 232 1.04 -21.98 -8.20
N LYS A 233 1.75 -20.89 -7.88
CA LYS A 233 1.37 -19.51 -8.23
C LYS A 233 1.00 -19.36 -9.71
N ASN A 234 1.79 -19.92 -10.60
CA ASN A 234 1.55 -19.87 -12.04
C ASN A 234 0.27 -20.60 -12.49
N HIS A 235 -0.09 -21.72 -11.88
CA HIS A 235 -1.38 -22.40 -12.13
C HIS A 235 -2.57 -21.51 -11.72
N LEU A 236 -2.47 -20.82 -10.58
CA LEU A 236 -3.52 -19.91 -10.11
C LEU A 236 -3.67 -18.68 -11.01
N VAL A 237 -2.55 -18.09 -11.43
CA VAL A 237 -2.56 -16.95 -12.37
C VAL A 237 -3.15 -17.36 -13.71
N ARG A 238 -2.80 -18.56 -14.22
CA ARG A 238 -3.40 -19.10 -15.44
C ARG A 238 -4.90 -19.29 -15.30
N ALA A 239 -5.37 -19.97 -14.25
CA ALA A 239 -6.80 -20.18 -13.99
C ALA A 239 -7.59 -18.87 -13.93
N LEU A 240 -6.98 -17.83 -13.37
CA LEU A 240 -7.54 -16.49 -13.29
C LEU A 240 -7.68 -15.85 -14.68
N LEU A 241 -6.63 -15.84 -15.50
CA LEU A 241 -6.70 -15.30 -16.87
C LEU A 241 -7.66 -16.10 -17.76
N GLU A 242 -7.66 -17.43 -17.64
CA GLU A 242 -8.60 -18.31 -18.35
C GLU A 242 -10.05 -17.97 -18.01
N SER A 243 -10.36 -17.72 -16.73
CA SER A 243 -11.72 -17.37 -16.31
C SER A 243 -12.25 -16.06 -16.93
N ILE A 244 -11.36 -15.10 -17.21
CA ILE A 244 -11.72 -13.86 -17.91
C ILE A 244 -12.20 -14.18 -19.32
N VAL A 245 -11.45 -15.03 -20.04
CA VAL A 245 -11.80 -15.44 -21.41
C VAL A 245 -13.05 -16.32 -21.41
N PHE A 246 -13.23 -17.18 -20.41
CA PHE A 246 -14.44 -18.01 -20.30
C PHE A 246 -15.70 -17.16 -20.08
N GLY A 247 -15.60 -16.07 -19.31
CA GLY A 247 -16.68 -15.08 -19.18
C GLY A 247 -17.02 -14.41 -20.51
N MET A 248 -16.01 -14.02 -21.30
CA MET A 248 -16.20 -13.48 -22.66
C MET A 248 -16.84 -14.50 -23.59
N LEU A 249 -16.42 -15.77 -23.52
CA LEU A 249 -16.98 -16.84 -24.33
C LEU A 249 -18.48 -17.04 -24.02
N LEU A 250 -18.89 -16.97 -22.75
CA LEU A 250 -20.31 -17.03 -22.37
C LEU A 250 -21.11 -15.89 -23.02
N LEU A 251 -20.61 -14.65 -22.97
CA LEU A 251 -21.26 -13.51 -23.62
C LEU A 251 -21.35 -13.70 -25.14
N TYR A 252 -20.30 -14.22 -25.76
CA TYR A 252 -20.27 -14.51 -27.19
C TYR A 252 -21.24 -15.64 -27.58
N GLU A 253 -21.32 -16.72 -26.79
CA GLU A 253 -22.29 -17.81 -26.98
C GLU A 253 -23.72 -17.26 -26.88
N THR A 254 -24.01 -16.40 -25.89
CA THR A 254 -25.30 -15.72 -25.76
C THR A 254 -25.60 -14.85 -26.99
N LEU A 255 -24.63 -14.05 -27.43
CA LEU A 255 -24.75 -13.23 -28.62
C LEU A 255 -25.10 -14.04 -29.87
N CYS A 256 -24.41 -15.16 -30.10
CA CYS A 256 -24.68 -16.05 -31.23
C CYS A 256 -26.07 -16.70 -31.14
N SER A 257 -26.57 -16.95 -29.93
CA SER A 257 -27.90 -17.55 -29.74
C SER A 257 -29.05 -16.56 -29.94
N GLU A 258 -28.81 -15.27 -29.69
CA GLU A 258 -29.86 -14.25 -29.75
C GLU A 258 -29.91 -13.47 -31.07
N THR A 259 -28.80 -13.43 -31.80
CA THR A 259 -28.69 -12.65 -33.03
C THR A 259 -28.50 -13.55 -34.25
N SER A 260 -28.93 -13.08 -35.41
CA SER A 260 -28.81 -13.81 -36.68
C SER A 260 -27.54 -13.45 -37.47
N PHE A 261 -26.61 -12.71 -36.87
CA PHE A 261 -25.39 -12.27 -37.55
C PHE A 261 -24.35 -13.38 -37.66
N THR A 262 -23.53 -13.31 -38.71
CA THR A 262 -22.32 -14.13 -38.82
C THR A 262 -21.10 -13.29 -38.44
N TYR A 263 -20.46 -13.65 -37.34
CA TYR A 263 -19.27 -12.98 -36.86
C TYR A 263 -18.02 -13.51 -37.54
N LYS A 264 -17.13 -12.60 -37.97
CA LYS A 264 -15.85 -12.96 -38.62
C LYS A 264 -14.64 -12.61 -37.77
N ARG A 265 -14.74 -11.54 -36.99
CA ARG A 265 -13.66 -11.03 -36.15
C ARG A 265 -14.17 -10.28 -34.95
N ILE A 266 -13.32 -10.19 -33.94
CA ILE A 266 -13.50 -9.43 -32.73
C ILE A 266 -12.45 -8.32 -32.72
N ARG A 267 -12.88 -7.07 -32.67
CA ARG A 267 -11.96 -5.94 -32.43
C ARG A 267 -11.85 -5.70 -30.93
N VAL A 268 -10.63 -5.55 -30.40
CA VAL A 268 -10.42 -5.40 -28.95
C VAL A 268 -9.64 -4.13 -28.61
N ASP A 269 -9.98 -3.55 -27.46
CA ASP A 269 -9.28 -2.42 -26.84
C ASP A 269 -9.31 -2.51 -25.30
N GLY A 270 -8.81 -1.48 -24.63
CA GLY A 270 -8.70 -1.41 -23.18
C GLY A 270 -7.43 -2.04 -22.60
N GLY A 271 -7.15 -1.77 -21.32
CA GLY A 271 -5.88 -2.10 -20.69
C GLY A 271 -5.57 -3.60 -20.63
N VAL A 272 -6.58 -4.45 -20.48
CA VAL A 272 -6.39 -5.92 -20.38
C VAL A 272 -6.10 -6.57 -21.73
N SER A 273 -6.45 -5.91 -22.84
CA SER A 273 -6.11 -6.38 -24.20
C SER A 273 -4.60 -6.40 -24.49
N LYS A 274 -3.76 -5.81 -23.64
CA LYS A 274 -2.29 -5.92 -23.72
C LYS A 274 -1.78 -7.32 -23.38
N ASN A 275 -2.62 -8.20 -22.83
CA ASN A 275 -2.23 -9.56 -22.46
C ASN A 275 -2.44 -10.52 -23.65
N ASP A 276 -1.33 -10.93 -24.29
CA ASP A 276 -1.34 -11.83 -25.46
C ASP A 276 -1.97 -13.21 -25.16
N PHE A 277 -1.84 -13.71 -23.93
CA PHE A 277 -2.46 -14.99 -23.54
C PHE A 277 -3.98 -14.91 -23.58
N ILE A 278 -4.56 -13.82 -23.05
CA ILE A 278 -6.01 -13.58 -23.09
C ILE A 278 -6.50 -13.49 -24.54
N LEU A 279 -5.81 -12.72 -25.39
CA LEU A 279 -6.27 -12.49 -26.76
C LEU A 279 -6.12 -13.72 -27.65
N GLN A 280 -5.03 -14.47 -27.52
CA GLN A 280 -4.86 -15.73 -28.25
C GLN A 280 -5.91 -16.76 -27.80
N LEU A 281 -6.14 -16.91 -26.49
CA LEU A 281 -7.15 -17.83 -25.99
C LEU A 281 -8.56 -17.41 -26.43
N LEU A 282 -8.87 -16.11 -26.46
CA LEU A 282 -10.16 -15.62 -26.97
C LEU A 282 -10.35 -16.00 -28.46
N ALA A 283 -9.31 -15.83 -29.29
CA ALA A 283 -9.35 -16.23 -30.69
C ALA A 283 -9.62 -17.73 -30.82
N ASP A 284 -8.84 -18.56 -30.10
CA ASP A 284 -8.96 -20.01 -30.11
C ASP A 284 -10.38 -20.48 -29.72
N LEU A 285 -10.94 -19.93 -28.64
CA LEU A 285 -12.23 -20.38 -28.11
C LEU A 285 -13.42 -19.89 -28.94
N THR A 286 -13.38 -18.66 -29.44
CA THR A 286 -14.46 -18.11 -30.29
C THR A 286 -14.38 -18.58 -31.73
N GLY A 287 -13.20 -19.02 -32.19
CA GLY A 287 -12.95 -19.41 -33.57
C GLY A 287 -12.89 -18.21 -34.52
N LEU A 288 -12.78 -17.00 -34.00
CA LEU A 288 -12.73 -15.75 -34.76
C LEU A 288 -11.34 -15.15 -34.74
N GLU A 289 -11.02 -14.33 -35.74
CA GLU A 289 -9.85 -13.47 -35.69
C GLU A 289 -10.02 -12.41 -34.59
N VAL A 290 -9.01 -12.22 -33.74
CA VAL A 290 -9.03 -11.15 -32.73
C VAL A 290 -8.03 -10.08 -33.13
N GLU A 291 -8.51 -8.87 -33.38
CA GLU A 291 -7.68 -7.73 -33.78
C GLU A 291 -7.42 -6.78 -32.62
N ARG A 292 -6.15 -6.68 -32.19
CA ARG A 292 -5.71 -5.65 -31.25
C ARG A 292 -5.37 -4.36 -31.98
N ALA A 293 -6.02 -3.27 -31.58
CA ALA A 293 -5.68 -1.94 -32.07
C ALA A 293 -4.34 -1.45 -31.49
N SER A 294 -3.60 -0.62 -32.24
CA SER A 294 -2.32 -0.07 -31.76
C SER A 294 -2.44 0.97 -30.65
N SER A 295 -3.66 1.44 -30.38
CA SER A 295 -3.98 2.34 -29.28
C SER A 295 -4.96 1.63 -28.36
N THR A 296 -4.76 1.75 -27.05
CA THR A 296 -5.74 1.25 -26.07
C THR A 296 -6.88 2.23 -25.81
N GLU A 297 -6.73 3.49 -26.23
CA GLU A 297 -7.69 4.58 -26.01
C GLU A 297 -8.62 4.77 -27.24
N ILE A 298 -9.32 3.71 -27.66
CA ILE A 298 -10.13 3.75 -28.88
C ILE A 298 -11.41 4.58 -28.70
N SER A 299 -11.95 4.68 -27.49
CA SER A 299 -13.07 5.60 -27.18
C SER A 299 -12.72 7.05 -27.49
N ILE A 300 -11.52 7.51 -27.10
CA ILE A 300 -11.03 8.86 -27.39
C ILE A 300 -10.94 9.07 -28.91
N LEU A 301 -10.37 8.09 -29.63
CA LEU A 301 -10.31 8.16 -31.10
C LEU A 301 -11.69 8.22 -31.73
N GLY A 302 -12.67 7.45 -31.22
CA GLY A 302 -14.05 7.50 -31.66
C GLY A 302 -14.68 8.88 -31.54
N ILE A 303 -14.53 9.52 -30.37
CA ILE A 303 -15.01 10.90 -30.14
C ILE A 303 -14.31 11.88 -31.07
N ILE A 304 -12.99 11.76 -31.23
CA ILE A 304 -12.21 12.59 -32.15
C ILE A 304 -12.80 12.46 -33.56
N PHE A 305 -12.98 11.23 -34.05
CA PHE A 305 -13.51 10.93 -35.37
C PHE A 305 -14.92 11.48 -35.60
N LEU A 306 -15.84 11.28 -34.66
CA LEU A 306 -17.19 11.85 -34.70
C LEU A 306 -17.14 13.39 -34.74
N THR A 307 -16.33 14.00 -33.88
CA THR A 307 -16.17 15.45 -33.80
C THR A 307 -15.61 16.03 -35.10
N GLY A 308 -14.60 15.40 -35.69
CA GLY A 308 -14.01 15.91 -36.93
C GLY A 308 -14.84 15.62 -38.19
N LEU A 309 -15.74 14.62 -38.18
CA LEU A 309 -16.79 14.54 -39.20
C LEU A 309 -17.73 15.74 -39.05
N GLN A 310 -18.14 16.05 -37.83
CA GLN A 310 -19.06 17.14 -37.54
C GLN A 310 -18.49 18.52 -37.90
N CYS A 311 -17.20 18.78 -37.69
CA CYS A 311 -16.56 20.03 -38.08
C CYS A 311 -15.93 20.02 -39.48
N GLY A 312 -16.12 18.94 -40.25
CA GLY A 312 -15.67 18.84 -41.65
C GLY A 312 -14.16 18.61 -41.83
N VAL A 313 -13.43 18.23 -40.78
CA VAL A 313 -12.02 17.79 -40.86
C VAL A 313 -11.91 16.52 -41.70
N TRP A 314 -12.85 15.58 -41.55
CA TRP A 314 -12.99 14.43 -42.44
C TRP A 314 -14.23 14.56 -43.29
N LYS A 315 -14.12 14.25 -44.58
CA LYS A 315 -15.24 14.35 -45.53
C LYS A 315 -16.13 13.11 -45.51
N SER A 316 -15.62 11.98 -45.04
CA SER A 316 -16.32 10.68 -45.05
C SER A 316 -15.73 9.72 -44.02
N LYS A 317 -16.51 8.72 -43.60
CA LYS A 317 -16.04 7.62 -42.75
C LYS A 317 -14.89 6.82 -43.39
N GLU A 318 -14.83 6.77 -44.73
CA GLU A 318 -13.73 6.13 -45.48
C GLU A 318 -12.37 6.80 -45.23
N ASN A 319 -12.35 8.13 -45.03
CA ASN A 319 -11.11 8.84 -44.69
C ASN A 319 -10.57 8.40 -43.34
N ILE A 320 -11.47 8.09 -42.41
CA ILE A 320 -11.16 7.69 -41.04
C ILE A 320 -10.75 6.21 -40.99
N PHE A 321 -11.41 5.37 -41.79
CA PHE A 321 -11.05 3.95 -41.90
C PHE A 321 -9.57 3.75 -42.25
N LYS A 322 -9.01 4.62 -43.10
CA LYS A 322 -7.57 4.63 -43.46
C LYS A 322 -6.62 4.99 -42.31
N LEU A 323 -7.13 5.58 -41.23
CA LEU A 323 -6.35 5.97 -40.06
C LEU A 323 -6.26 4.85 -39.01
N ARG A 324 -7.12 3.82 -39.11
CA ARG A 324 -7.11 2.70 -38.18
C ARG A 324 -5.82 1.90 -38.34
N LYS A 325 -5.14 1.65 -37.22
CA LYS A 325 -3.92 0.84 -37.15
C LYS A 325 -4.16 -0.38 -36.27
N VAL A 326 -3.85 -1.54 -36.84
CA VAL A 326 -3.87 -2.83 -36.14
C VAL A 326 -2.44 -3.15 -35.72
N GLU A 327 -2.26 -3.52 -34.46
CA GLU A 327 -0.95 -3.94 -33.94
C GLU A 327 -0.72 -5.42 -34.24
N THR A 328 -1.66 -6.26 -33.80
CA THR A 328 -1.56 -7.71 -33.87
C THR A 328 -2.92 -8.31 -34.19
N ILE A 329 -2.93 -9.35 -35.04
CA ILE A 329 -4.09 -10.19 -35.30
C ILE A 329 -3.79 -11.57 -34.75
N PHE A 330 -4.62 -12.03 -33.83
CA PHE A 330 -4.53 -13.37 -33.25
C PHE A 330 -5.44 -14.30 -34.05
N MET A 331 -4.85 -15.35 -34.63
CA MET A 331 -5.56 -16.32 -35.45
C MET A 331 -6.06 -17.48 -34.58
N PRO A 332 -7.29 -17.97 -34.79
CA PRO A 332 -7.85 -19.06 -34.00
C PRO A 332 -7.10 -20.39 -34.26
N ASN A 333 -6.79 -21.11 -33.18
CA ASN A 333 -6.25 -22.47 -33.24
C ASN A 333 -7.31 -23.51 -32.86
N SER A 334 -7.71 -24.35 -33.82
CA SER A 334 -8.73 -25.40 -33.62
C SER A 334 -8.30 -26.51 -32.66
N GLU A 335 -7.01 -26.83 -32.57
CA GLU A 335 -6.51 -27.85 -31.63
C GLU A 335 -6.62 -27.36 -30.19
N ASN A 336 -6.28 -26.09 -29.94
CA ASN A 336 -6.47 -25.49 -28.61
C ASN A 336 -7.95 -25.42 -28.25
N ARG A 337 -8.83 -25.09 -29.21
CA ARG A 337 -10.28 -25.10 -29.00
C ARG A 337 -10.80 -26.45 -28.53
N GLU A 338 -10.35 -27.53 -29.19
CA GLU A 338 -10.67 -28.91 -28.82
C GLU A 338 -10.16 -29.24 -27.42
N ARG A 339 -8.90 -28.88 -27.13
CA ARG A 339 -8.25 -29.10 -25.84
C ARG A 339 -8.97 -28.40 -24.67
N TYR A 340 -9.46 -27.18 -24.89
CA TYR A 340 -10.15 -26.40 -23.86
C TYR A 340 -11.61 -26.77 -23.66
N ARG A 341 -12.26 -27.49 -24.58
CA ARG A 341 -13.67 -27.90 -24.44
C ARG A 341 -13.97 -28.60 -23.10
N PRO A 342 -13.22 -29.64 -22.67
CA PRO A 342 -13.46 -30.27 -21.36
C PRO A 342 -13.15 -29.33 -20.18
N ILE A 343 -12.17 -28.43 -20.33
CA ILE A 343 -11.76 -27.47 -19.29
C ILE A 343 -12.89 -26.45 -19.03
N ILE A 344 -13.51 -25.94 -20.10
CA ILE A 344 -14.65 -25.02 -20.02
C ILE A 344 -15.86 -25.71 -19.39
N ALA A 345 -16.10 -26.98 -19.71
CA ALA A 345 -17.19 -27.74 -19.11
C ALA A 345 -17.00 -27.90 -17.59
N GLU A 346 -15.78 -28.17 -17.11
CA GLU A 346 -15.47 -28.22 -15.69
C GLU A 346 -15.53 -26.84 -15.02
N TRP A 347 -15.09 -25.78 -15.70
CA TRP A 347 -15.25 -24.41 -15.21
C TRP A 347 -16.73 -24.02 -15.07
N LYS A 348 -17.59 -24.38 -16.04
CA LYS A 348 -19.05 -24.21 -15.95
C LYS A 348 -19.64 -24.97 -14.74
N ARG A 349 -19.12 -26.16 -14.39
CA ARG A 349 -19.48 -26.87 -13.14
C ARG A 349 -18.97 -26.15 -11.89
N ALA A 350 -17.77 -25.57 -11.94
CA ALA A 350 -17.22 -24.77 -10.84
C ALA A 350 -18.09 -23.54 -10.53
N LEU A 351 -18.58 -22.84 -11.59
CA LEU A 351 -19.54 -21.74 -11.46
C LEU A 351 -20.80 -22.18 -10.68
N GLN A 352 -21.40 -23.31 -11.05
CA GLN A 352 -22.59 -23.83 -10.39
C GLN A 352 -22.38 -24.16 -8.90
N ARG A 353 -21.16 -24.56 -8.50
CA ARG A 353 -20.84 -24.88 -7.10
C ARG A 353 -20.76 -23.64 -6.21
N LEU A 354 -20.38 -22.49 -6.78
CA LEU A 354 -20.27 -21.23 -6.07
C LEU A 354 -21.48 -20.31 -6.28
N ALA A 355 -22.41 -20.69 -7.17
CA ALA A 355 -23.73 -20.10 -7.28
C ALA A 355 -24.62 -20.46 -6.06
N TRP A 356 -25.43 -19.52 -5.60
CA TRP A 356 -26.24 -19.61 -4.38
C TRP A 356 -27.74 -19.46 -4.72
N THR A 357 -28.23 -20.19 -5.71
CA THR A 357 -29.66 -20.19 -6.04
C THR A 357 -30.45 -21.01 -5.01
N LYS A 358 -31.13 -20.33 -4.08
CA LYS A 358 -32.28 -20.86 -3.34
C LYS A 358 -33.53 -20.15 -3.83
N GLU A 359 -34.30 -20.81 -4.68
CA GLU A 359 -35.74 -20.55 -4.83
C GLU A 359 -36.51 -21.81 -4.45
N ASN A 360 -37.32 -21.71 -3.39
CA ASN A 360 -38.42 -22.61 -3.05
C ASN A 360 -38.16 -24.13 -3.07
N GLY A 361 -37.13 -24.60 -2.36
CA GLY A 361 -37.03 -26.00 -1.91
C GLY A 361 -36.90 -27.07 -3.00
N LYS A 362 -36.75 -26.68 -4.27
CA LYS A 362 -36.30 -27.55 -5.36
C LYS A 362 -34.98 -26.98 -5.90
N LYS A 363 -33.96 -27.84 -6.07
CA LYS A 363 -32.79 -27.48 -6.87
C LYS A 363 -33.26 -27.18 -8.28
N THR A 364 -33.43 -25.93 -8.64
CA THR A 364 -33.52 -25.52 -10.03
C THR A 364 -32.10 -25.63 -10.58
N GLU A 365 -31.82 -26.64 -11.39
CA GLU A 365 -30.62 -26.62 -12.24
C GLU A 365 -30.72 -25.36 -13.09
N VAL A 366 -29.77 -24.43 -12.93
CA VAL A 366 -29.51 -23.45 -13.98
C VAL A 366 -29.02 -24.27 -15.17
N LYS A 367 -29.94 -24.62 -16.07
CA LYS A 367 -29.60 -25.14 -17.38
C LYS A 367 -28.86 -24.03 -18.11
N ILE A 368 -27.54 -24.10 -18.08
CA ILE A 368 -26.71 -23.47 -19.10
C ILE A 368 -26.96 -24.34 -20.35
N GLU A 369 -28.00 -24.04 -21.12
CA GLU A 369 -28.23 -24.73 -22.40
C GLU A 369 -27.08 -24.34 -23.33
N VAL A 370 -26.16 -25.29 -23.51
CA VAL A 370 -25.11 -25.21 -24.51
C VAL A 370 -25.78 -25.44 -25.84
N GLY A 371 -25.84 -24.41 -26.68
CA GLY A 371 -26.01 -24.65 -28.11
C GLY A 371 -24.76 -25.37 -28.58
N ASP A 372 -24.88 -26.67 -28.87
CA ASP A 372 -23.88 -27.35 -29.70
C ASP A 372 -23.83 -26.56 -31.02
N LEU A 373 -22.72 -25.88 -31.27
CA LEU A 373 -22.43 -25.31 -32.58
C LEU A 373 -22.19 -26.50 -33.52
N GLU A 374 -23.27 -27.10 -34.02
CA GLU A 374 -23.20 -28.05 -35.12
C GLU A 374 -22.54 -27.35 -36.30
N GLU A 375 -21.48 -27.97 -36.81
CA GLU A 375 -20.73 -27.56 -37.98
C GLU A 375 -21.71 -27.20 -39.12
N GLN A 376 -21.72 -25.93 -39.54
CA GLN A 376 -22.32 -25.57 -40.80
C GLN A 376 -21.56 -26.30 -41.91
N GLN A 377 -22.20 -27.35 -42.39
CA GLN A 377 -21.77 -28.28 -43.42
C GLN A 377 -21.18 -27.58 -44.64
N ILE A 378 -19.88 -27.76 -44.85
CA ILE A 378 -19.31 -27.83 -46.20
C ILE A 378 -19.22 -29.31 -46.53
N SER A 379 -20.13 -29.78 -47.39
CA SER A 379 -20.23 -31.17 -47.83
C SER A 379 -19.24 -31.47 -48.98
N PRO A 380 -18.92 -32.76 -49.25
CA PRO A 380 -17.54 -33.23 -49.31
C PRO A 380 -17.14 -33.84 -50.67
N LYS A 381 -15.85 -33.84 -51.00
CA LYS A 381 -15.27 -34.80 -51.95
C LYS A 381 -13.82 -35.17 -51.61
N GLU A 382 -13.64 -36.48 -51.48
CA GLU A 382 -12.41 -37.27 -51.70
C GLU A 382 -11.29 -37.15 -50.64
N GLN A 383 -10.65 -38.19 -50.12
CA GLN A 383 -10.72 -39.64 -50.28
C GLN A 383 -9.87 -40.27 -49.16
N ASN A 384 -10.40 -41.35 -48.56
CA ASN A 384 -9.72 -42.53 -47.97
C ASN A 384 -8.19 -42.55 -47.77
N MET A 385 -7.72 -42.88 -46.56
CA MET A 385 -7.37 -44.27 -46.17
C MET A 385 -6.95 -44.37 -44.68
N LYS A 386 -7.55 -45.36 -44.00
CA LYS A 386 -7.16 -45.86 -42.67
C LYS A 386 -6.01 -46.88 -42.79
N SER A 387 -5.11 -46.88 -41.80
CA SER A 387 -4.67 -48.08 -41.04
C SER A 387 -3.69 -47.62 -39.94
N LYS A 388 -4.07 -47.66 -38.66
CA LYS A 388 -3.79 -48.74 -37.69
C LYS A 388 -2.35 -49.26 -37.74
N GLU A 389 -1.56 -48.99 -36.70
CA GLU A 389 -1.13 -50.02 -35.74
C GLU A 389 -0.47 -49.42 -34.48
N CYS A 390 -0.53 -50.20 -33.41
CA CYS A 390 -0.16 -49.94 -32.04
C CYS A 390 1.24 -50.52 -31.78
N GLN A 391 2.11 -49.84 -31.02
CA GLN A 391 3.09 -50.53 -30.18
C GLN A 391 3.61 -49.65 -29.04
N ILE A 392 3.52 -50.19 -27.84
CA ILE A 392 4.16 -49.76 -26.59
C ILE A 392 5.45 -50.58 -26.47
N ASP A 393 6.56 -49.97 -26.03
CA ASP A 393 7.48 -50.48 -24.98
C ASP A 393 8.72 -49.55 -24.87
N ILE A 394 8.92 -48.91 -23.71
CA ILE A 394 9.78 -49.27 -22.56
C ILE A 394 11.23 -48.75 -22.71
N GLU A 395 11.55 -47.85 -21.77
CA GLU A 395 12.85 -47.53 -21.13
C GLU A 395 14.16 -47.60 -21.93
N SER A 396 14.89 -46.49 -21.94
CA SER A 396 16.34 -46.52 -21.72
C SER A 396 16.83 -45.23 -21.05
N GLU A 397 17.84 -45.43 -20.22
CA GLU A 397 18.45 -44.56 -19.24
C GLU A 397 19.32 -43.42 -19.82
N LEU A 398 19.48 -42.41 -18.96
CA LEU A 398 20.71 -41.64 -18.66
C LEU A 398 21.48 -40.99 -19.82
N ASP A 399 21.54 -39.66 -19.80
CA ASP A 399 22.76 -38.93 -20.14
C ASP A 399 22.99 -37.77 -19.14
N ASP A 400 24.20 -37.79 -18.57
CA ASP A 400 24.81 -36.87 -17.62
C ASP A 400 25.39 -35.64 -18.38
N PRO A 401 25.14 -34.38 -17.96
CA PRO A 401 25.77 -33.24 -18.56
C PRO A 401 27.02 -32.84 -17.77
N THR A 402 28.20 -33.22 -18.27
CA THR A 402 29.43 -32.52 -17.93
C THR A 402 29.82 -31.51 -19.02
N VAL A 403 30.26 -30.35 -18.54
CA VAL A 403 30.92 -29.22 -19.24
C VAL A 403 29.98 -28.12 -19.78
N ALA A 404 29.57 -27.25 -18.84
CA ALA A 404 29.41 -25.81 -19.09
C ALA A 404 29.65 -25.01 -17.79
N GLN A 405 30.91 -24.93 -17.35
CA GLN A 405 31.40 -23.80 -16.53
C GLN A 405 31.93 -22.76 -17.52
N SER A 406 31.76 -21.44 -17.40
CA SER A 406 31.60 -20.62 -16.20
C SER A 406 31.05 -19.24 -16.57
N ASN A 407 29.94 -18.84 -15.96
CA ASN A 407 29.63 -17.46 -15.56
C ASN A 407 28.56 -17.52 -14.46
N GLU A 408 28.88 -18.22 -13.37
CA GLU A 408 28.03 -18.27 -12.19
C GLU A 408 28.24 -16.98 -11.38
N LYS A 409 27.23 -16.09 -11.39
CA LYS A 409 26.92 -15.32 -10.18
C LYS A 409 26.65 -16.37 -9.10
N MET A 410 27.52 -16.48 -8.09
CA MET A 410 27.20 -17.27 -6.89
C MET A 410 25.81 -16.85 -6.40
N ILE A 411 24.82 -17.74 -6.53
CA ILE A 411 23.52 -17.54 -5.91
C ILE A 411 23.77 -17.71 -4.41
N MET A 412 23.72 -16.61 -3.67
CA MET A 412 23.91 -16.64 -2.23
C MET A 412 22.75 -17.39 -1.58
N ASP A 413 23.05 -18.53 -0.95
CA ASP A 413 22.06 -19.31 -0.22
C ASP A 413 21.75 -18.66 1.14
N TYR A 414 20.68 -17.85 1.17
CA TYR A 414 20.22 -17.18 2.38
C TYR A 414 19.77 -18.16 3.47
N ALA A 415 19.24 -19.34 3.12
CA ALA A 415 18.80 -20.31 4.10
C ALA A 415 19.99 -20.88 4.87
N SER A 416 21.04 -21.31 4.15
CA SER A 416 22.30 -21.77 4.75
C SER A 416 22.98 -20.69 5.59
N LEU A 417 22.98 -19.43 5.14
CA LEU A 417 23.54 -18.32 5.92
C LEU A 417 22.80 -18.13 7.25
N VAL A 418 21.46 -18.05 7.22
CA VAL A 418 20.64 -17.83 8.42
C VAL A 418 20.76 -19.02 9.38
N GLU A 419 20.80 -20.25 8.86
CA GLU A 419 20.97 -21.46 9.66
C GLU A 419 22.34 -21.49 10.36
N ARG A 420 23.44 -21.21 9.64
CA ARG A 420 24.77 -21.13 10.24
C ARG A 420 24.83 -20.07 11.34
N THR A 421 24.27 -18.90 11.09
CA THR A 421 24.19 -17.80 12.07
C THR A 421 23.40 -18.22 13.31
N ARG A 422 22.28 -18.93 13.11
CA ARG A 422 21.45 -19.46 14.19
C ARG A 422 22.18 -20.50 15.04
N ASN A 423 22.96 -21.38 14.41
CA ASN A 423 23.77 -22.37 15.12
C ASN A 423 24.82 -21.72 16.02
N VAL A 424 25.45 -20.64 15.56
CA VAL A 424 26.40 -19.86 16.37
C VAL A 424 25.71 -19.26 17.61
N PHE A 425 24.50 -18.71 17.45
CA PHE A 425 23.70 -18.23 18.57
C PHE A 425 23.34 -19.34 19.56
N ILE A 426 22.85 -20.49 19.07
CA ILE A 426 22.45 -21.64 19.89
C ILE A 426 23.63 -22.18 20.72
N ASN A 427 24.83 -22.19 20.14
CA ASN A 427 26.08 -22.58 20.84
C ASN A 427 26.47 -21.61 21.96
N GLY A 428 25.77 -20.48 22.12
CA GLY A 428 25.90 -19.57 23.25
C GLY A 428 27.03 -18.57 23.14
N LYS A 429 27.68 -18.44 21.97
CA LYS A 429 28.83 -17.54 21.73
C LYS A 429 28.53 -16.10 22.18
N THR A 430 27.33 -15.61 21.90
CA THR A 430 26.90 -14.23 22.17
C THR A 430 26.41 -13.98 23.61
N ARG A 431 26.23 -15.03 24.43
CA ARG A 431 25.59 -14.90 25.75
C ARG A 431 26.40 -14.09 26.74
N SER A 432 27.72 -14.22 26.71
CA SER A 432 28.60 -13.59 27.71
C SER A 432 28.64 -12.07 27.56
N LEU A 433 28.58 -11.33 28.68
CA LEU A 433 28.74 -9.87 28.67
C LEU A 433 30.08 -9.43 28.09
N LYS A 434 31.13 -10.23 28.29
CA LYS A 434 32.46 -9.96 27.73
C LYS A 434 32.44 -9.93 26.20
N TRP A 435 31.76 -10.87 25.55
CA TRP A 435 31.62 -10.86 24.08
C TRP A 435 30.87 -9.60 23.63
N ARG A 436 29.73 -9.28 24.26
CA ARG A 436 28.92 -8.10 23.92
C ARG A 436 29.70 -6.79 24.06
N GLN A 437 30.42 -6.62 25.17
CA GLN A 437 31.30 -5.47 25.39
C GLN A 437 32.43 -5.38 24.36
N THR A 438 32.96 -6.53 23.94
CA THR A 438 34.02 -6.57 22.92
C THR A 438 33.48 -6.11 21.57
N GLN A 439 32.33 -6.63 21.13
CA GLN A 439 31.70 -6.21 19.88
C GLN A 439 31.39 -4.70 19.87
N LEU A 440 30.79 -4.17 20.94
CA LEU A 440 30.50 -2.73 21.06
C LEU A 440 31.77 -1.86 21.00
N LYS A 441 32.86 -2.29 21.66
CA LYS A 441 34.16 -1.58 21.59
C LYS A 441 34.78 -1.65 20.19
N GLN A 442 34.66 -2.79 19.51
CA GLN A 442 35.12 -2.94 18.13
C GLN A 442 34.29 -2.08 17.17
N THR A 443 32.97 -1.98 17.36
CA THR A 443 32.13 -1.05 16.59
C THR A 443 32.58 0.40 16.78
N LEU A 444 32.89 0.81 18.02
CA LEU A 444 33.39 2.16 18.30
C LEU A 444 34.75 2.41 17.62
N LEU A 445 35.67 1.43 17.68
CA LEU A 445 36.97 1.51 17.02
C LEU A 445 36.82 1.62 15.50
N MET A 446 35.96 0.79 14.90
CA MET A 446 35.65 0.82 13.47
C MET A 446 35.19 2.21 13.01
N ILE A 447 34.26 2.82 13.76
CA ILE A 447 33.75 4.17 13.45
C ILE A 447 34.86 5.22 13.52
N GLN A 448 35.76 5.10 14.50
CA GLN A 448 36.86 6.04 14.70
C GLN A 448 37.92 5.95 13.60
N GLU A 449 38.31 4.72 13.24
CA GLU A 449 39.34 4.48 12.21
C GLU A 449 38.82 4.75 10.80
N CYS A 450 37.57 4.40 10.51
CA CYS A 450 36.96 4.56 9.18
C CYS A 450 36.21 5.89 9.01
N LYS A 451 36.45 6.88 9.88
CA LYS A 451 35.65 8.12 9.94
C LYS A 451 35.65 8.89 8.62
N GLN A 452 36.78 8.97 7.93
CA GLN A 452 36.89 9.73 6.69
C GLN A 452 36.22 9.01 5.52
N GLU A 453 36.29 7.68 5.50
CA GLU A 453 35.63 6.82 4.53
C GLU A 453 34.11 6.92 4.67
N ILE A 454 33.59 6.95 5.90
CA ILE A 454 32.16 7.18 6.18
C ILE A 454 31.72 8.54 5.65
N ILE A 455 32.44 9.62 5.97
CA ILE A 455 32.12 10.96 5.46
C ILE A 455 32.14 11.00 3.93
N SER A 456 33.12 10.35 3.31
CA SER A 456 33.27 10.33 1.85
C SER A 456 32.14 9.56 1.16
N ALA A 457 31.72 8.42 1.73
CA ALA A 457 30.59 7.65 1.22
C ALA A 457 29.27 8.43 1.31
N LEU A 458 29.00 9.07 2.45
CA LEU A 458 27.83 9.92 2.66
C LEU A 458 27.81 11.14 1.71
N ALA A 459 28.96 11.76 1.49
CA ALA A 459 29.11 12.83 0.52
C ALA A 459 28.86 12.35 -0.92
N SER A 460 29.29 11.13 -1.26
CA SER A 460 29.05 10.55 -2.58
C SER A 460 27.57 10.25 -2.83
N ASP A 461 26.85 9.69 -1.85
CA ASP A 461 25.44 9.31 -2.02
C ASP A 461 24.50 10.52 -1.99
N LEU A 462 24.72 11.46 -1.06
CA LEU A 462 23.75 12.53 -0.74
C LEU A 462 24.29 13.95 -0.94
N ARG A 463 25.56 14.12 -1.31
CA ARG A 463 26.29 15.41 -1.19
C ARG A 463 26.19 15.98 0.22
N LYS A 464 26.14 15.09 1.22
CA LYS A 464 25.99 15.47 2.63
C LYS A 464 27.26 16.16 3.11
N SER A 465 27.11 17.29 3.80
CA SER A 465 28.26 18.02 4.30
C SER A 465 29.00 17.23 5.38
N LYS A 466 30.27 17.54 5.59
CA LYS A 466 31.06 16.95 6.68
C LYS A 466 30.40 17.19 8.04
N PHE A 467 29.85 18.39 8.25
CA PHE A 467 29.21 18.75 9.51
C PHE A 467 27.99 17.87 9.78
N GLU A 468 27.08 17.74 8.81
CA GLU A 468 25.90 16.86 8.92
C GLU A 468 26.32 15.41 9.11
N SER A 469 27.27 14.91 8.32
CA SER A 469 27.76 13.53 8.42
C SER A 469 28.31 13.19 9.81
N VAL A 470 29.04 14.12 10.43
CA VAL A 470 29.65 13.90 11.74
C VAL A 470 28.61 13.98 12.85
N ILE A 471 27.77 15.03 12.88
CA ILE A 471 26.84 15.25 13.98
C ILE A 471 25.62 14.32 13.89
N MET A 472 25.07 14.13 12.69
CA MET A 472 23.78 13.45 12.48
C MET A 472 23.91 11.97 12.16
N GLU A 473 25.12 11.43 11.96
CA GLU A 473 25.28 9.99 11.74
C GLU A 473 26.38 9.37 12.60
N ILE A 474 27.56 9.98 12.66
CA ILE A 474 28.69 9.40 13.38
C ILE A 474 28.54 9.59 14.89
N ASN A 475 28.38 10.82 15.38
CA ASN A 475 28.38 11.10 16.81
C ASN A 475 27.15 10.56 17.53
N ILE A 476 25.99 10.49 16.86
CA ILE A 476 24.79 9.83 17.43
C ILE A 476 25.09 8.36 17.71
N VAL A 477 25.67 7.63 16.75
CA VAL A 477 26.00 6.21 16.92
C VAL A 477 27.11 6.02 17.97
N GLU A 478 28.14 6.87 17.98
CA GLU A 478 29.18 6.83 19.02
C GLU A 478 28.60 7.06 20.42
N GLY A 479 27.65 8.00 20.55
CA GLY A 479 26.93 8.29 21.79
C GLY A 479 26.15 7.07 22.28
N GLU A 480 25.33 6.49 21.39
CA GLU A 480 24.53 5.29 21.65
C GLU A 480 25.42 4.11 22.13
N ILE A 481 26.53 3.84 21.43
CA ILE A 481 27.45 2.75 21.79
C ILE A 481 28.10 3.01 23.16
N LYS A 482 28.52 4.25 23.44
CA LYS A 482 29.11 4.61 24.74
C LYS A 482 28.10 4.44 25.86
N HIS A 483 26.86 4.88 25.65
CA HIS A 483 25.79 4.72 26.62
C HIS A 483 25.50 3.24 26.89
N LEU A 484 25.36 2.42 25.83
CA LEU A 484 25.21 0.97 25.95
C LEU A 484 26.37 0.37 26.76
N LEU A 485 27.62 0.73 26.48
CA LEU A 485 28.79 0.24 27.23
C LEU A 485 28.76 0.61 28.72
N MET A 486 28.32 1.83 29.06
CA MET A 486 28.21 2.29 30.45
C MET A 486 27.12 1.53 31.21
N SER A 487 26.00 1.23 30.56
CA SER A 487 24.80 0.70 31.21
C SER A 487 24.59 -0.81 31.05
N LEU A 488 25.32 -1.48 30.15
CA LEU A 488 25.09 -2.89 29.77
C LEU A 488 25.04 -3.85 30.96
N LYS A 489 25.91 -3.67 31.97
CA LYS A 489 25.93 -4.55 33.15
C LYS A 489 24.64 -4.43 33.96
N GLU A 490 24.15 -3.21 34.14
CA GLU A 490 22.90 -2.94 34.85
C GLU A 490 21.71 -3.44 34.03
N TRP A 491 21.66 -3.08 32.75
CA TRP A 491 20.53 -3.43 31.89
C TRP A 491 20.43 -4.93 31.62
N SER A 492 21.52 -5.69 31.69
CA SER A 492 21.49 -7.16 31.57
C SER A 492 21.20 -7.91 32.85
N ALA A 493 21.19 -7.24 34.02
CA ALA A 493 20.86 -7.88 35.28
C ALA A 493 19.39 -8.29 35.36
N ASP A 494 19.13 -9.38 36.08
CA ASP A 494 17.78 -9.86 36.39
C ASP A 494 16.98 -8.79 37.15
N GLU A 495 15.74 -8.53 36.74
CA GLU A 495 14.86 -7.63 37.47
C GLU A 495 14.08 -8.41 38.54
N LYS A 496 13.87 -7.78 39.71
CA LYS A 496 13.15 -8.37 40.84
C LYS A 496 11.87 -7.58 41.08
N PRO A 497 10.75 -7.94 40.45
CA PRO A 497 9.49 -7.22 40.62
C PRO A 497 8.95 -7.38 42.05
N PRO A 498 8.04 -6.48 42.49
CA PRO A 498 7.31 -6.63 43.74
C PRO A 498 6.57 -7.97 43.82
N LYS A 499 6.40 -8.48 45.05
CA LYS A 499 5.69 -9.73 45.31
C LYS A 499 4.33 -9.47 45.94
N ASP A 500 3.33 -10.24 45.51
CA ASP A 500 2.03 -10.29 46.17
C ASP A 500 2.08 -11.19 47.42
N MET A 501 1.13 -11.00 48.35
CA MET A 501 1.07 -11.78 49.60
C MET A 501 1.04 -13.30 49.37
N VAL A 502 0.34 -13.75 48.33
CA VAL A 502 0.23 -15.17 47.97
C VAL A 502 1.58 -15.79 47.56
N ASN A 503 2.52 -14.98 47.06
CA ASN A 503 3.84 -15.42 46.58
C ASN A 503 4.99 -14.81 47.41
N ILE A 504 4.73 -14.36 48.64
CA ILE A 504 5.71 -13.59 49.43
C ILE A 504 7.00 -14.38 49.73
N MET A 505 6.86 -15.71 49.90
CA MET A 505 7.95 -16.65 50.15
C MET A 505 8.65 -17.12 48.86
N ASP A 506 8.05 -16.89 47.70
CA ASP A 506 8.58 -17.30 46.40
C ASP A 506 9.64 -16.33 45.87
N ARG A 507 10.54 -16.80 45.00
CA ARG A 507 11.44 -15.92 44.25
C ARG A 507 10.81 -15.56 42.90
N ILE A 508 10.63 -14.27 42.65
CA ILE A 508 10.08 -13.73 41.40
C ILE A 508 11.18 -12.93 40.71
N GLU A 509 11.44 -13.25 39.45
CA GLU A 509 12.48 -12.59 38.65
C GLU A 509 12.03 -12.42 37.20
N ILE A 510 12.55 -11.40 36.53
CA ILE A 510 12.43 -11.23 35.08
C ILE A 510 13.82 -11.36 34.49
N LYS A 511 14.02 -12.43 33.71
CA LYS A 511 15.24 -12.67 32.94
C LYS A 511 15.20 -11.90 31.62
N LYS A 512 16.36 -11.49 31.15
CA LYS A 512 16.55 -10.71 29.91
C LYS A 512 17.28 -11.55 28.89
N ASP A 513 16.53 -12.29 28.10
CA ASP A 513 17.07 -13.22 27.12
C ASP A 513 17.17 -12.51 25.74
N PRO A 514 18.28 -12.64 24.98
CA PRO A 514 18.29 -12.25 23.59
C PRO A 514 17.27 -13.05 22.78
N TYR A 515 16.70 -12.45 21.74
CA TYR A 515 15.78 -13.12 20.82
C TYR A 515 16.46 -14.24 20.02
N GLY A 516 17.63 -13.97 19.43
CA GLY A 516 18.33 -14.92 18.57
C GLY A 516 19.05 -14.28 17.40
N VAL A 517 18.59 -14.57 16.18
CA VAL A 517 19.05 -13.97 14.93
C VAL A 517 18.11 -12.83 14.55
N VAL A 518 18.66 -11.63 14.53
CA VAL A 518 17.96 -10.38 14.21
C VAL A 518 18.25 -9.98 12.77
N LEU A 519 17.23 -9.55 12.05
CA LEU A 519 17.39 -8.88 10.75
C LEU A 519 17.22 -7.37 10.94
N ILE A 520 18.18 -6.57 10.47
CA ILE A 520 18.09 -5.11 10.45
C ILE A 520 18.11 -4.66 8.98
N ILE A 521 17.06 -3.97 8.54
CA ILE A 521 16.96 -3.41 7.19
C ILE A 521 16.97 -1.89 7.30
N GLY A 522 18.03 -1.26 6.80
CA GLY A 522 18.23 0.18 6.89
C GLY A 522 17.79 0.94 5.63
N PRO A 523 17.41 2.22 5.77
CA PRO A 523 17.02 3.09 4.68
C PRO A 523 18.25 3.80 4.10
N TRP A 524 18.02 4.69 3.14
CA TRP A 524 19.07 5.38 2.39
C TRP A 524 19.40 6.79 2.89
N ASN A 525 18.52 7.42 3.67
CA ASN A 525 18.62 8.85 3.97
C ASN A 525 19.62 9.22 5.08
N TYR A 526 19.75 8.36 6.10
CA TYR A 526 20.86 8.35 7.07
C TYR A 526 21.45 6.94 7.08
N PRO A 527 22.11 6.55 5.97
CA PRO A 527 22.36 5.15 5.64
C PRO A 527 23.39 4.49 6.55
N PHE A 528 24.17 5.28 7.30
CA PHE A 528 25.09 4.76 8.31
C PHE A 528 24.41 4.63 9.67
N GLN A 529 23.83 5.73 10.17
CA GLN A 529 23.20 5.76 11.50
C GLN A 529 22.11 4.70 11.67
N LEU A 530 21.19 4.63 10.70
CA LEU A 530 19.98 3.83 10.82
C LEU A 530 20.24 2.31 10.63
N ILE A 531 21.48 1.94 10.33
CA ILE A 531 21.98 0.56 10.43
C ILE A 531 22.73 0.36 11.75
N MET A 532 23.65 1.27 12.07
CA MET A 532 24.63 1.06 13.14
C MET A 532 24.04 1.22 14.55
N ALA A 533 23.09 2.12 14.75
CA ALA A 533 22.40 2.30 16.04
C ALA A 533 21.60 1.04 16.45
N PRO A 534 20.66 0.51 15.63
CA PRO A 534 19.97 -0.73 15.99
C PRO A 534 20.92 -1.94 16.05
N LEU A 535 21.98 -1.99 15.23
CA LEU A 535 23.00 -3.04 15.33
C LEU A 535 23.68 -3.02 16.71
N ALA A 536 24.08 -1.84 17.21
CA ALA A 536 24.68 -1.72 18.53
C ALA A 536 23.76 -2.27 19.63
N GLY A 537 22.45 -1.97 19.58
CA GLY A 537 21.48 -2.53 20.51
C GLY A 537 21.33 -4.04 20.41
N ALA A 538 21.25 -4.60 19.21
CA ALA A 538 21.15 -6.03 18.99
C ALA A 538 22.37 -6.79 19.57
N LEU A 539 23.58 -6.23 19.38
CA LEU A 539 24.82 -6.73 19.96
C LEU A 539 24.84 -6.62 21.49
N ALA A 540 24.40 -5.49 22.04
CA ALA A 540 24.29 -5.28 23.48
C ALA A 540 23.31 -6.27 24.15
N ALA A 541 22.19 -6.57 23.47
CA ALA A 541 21.23 -7.57 23.91
C ALA A 541 21.76 -9.02 23.79
N GLY A 542 22.77 -9.25 22.95
CA GLY A 542 23.44 -10.55 22.78
C GLY A 542 22.87 -11.39 21.64
N ASN A 543 22.35 -10.74 20.59
CA ASN A 543 21.83 -11.39 19.39
C ASN A 543 22.94 -11.60 18.35
N CYS A 544 22.73 -12.56 17.45
CA CYS A 544 23.39 -12.54 16.14
C CYS A 544 22.59 -11.61 15.21
N THR A 545 23.23 -11.05 14.19
CA THR A 545 22.59 -10.02 13.37
C THR A 545 22.95 -10.13 11.90
N ILE A 546 21.94 -10.07 11.04
CA ILE A 546 22.12 -9.87 9.60
C ILE A 546 21.65 -8.45 9.30
N VAL A 547 22.52 -7.64 8.71
CA VAL A 547 22.20 -6.26 8.31
C VAL A 547 22.04 -6.18 6.80
N LYS A 548 21.02 -5.47 6.35
CA LYS A 548 20.74 -5.17 4.95
C LYS A 548 20.73 -3.66 4.74
N PRO A 549 21.85 -3.06 4.32
CA PRO A 549 21.91 -1.66 3.92
C PRO A 549 21.07 -1.40 2.66
N SER A 550 20.58 -0.17 2.49
CA SER A 550 19.83 0.20 1.28
C SER A 550 20.76 0.30 0.07
N GLU A 551 20.35 -0.34 -1.03
CA GLU A 551 20.98 -0.27 -2.35
C GLU A 551 20.98 1.14 -2.96
N VAL A 552 20.10 2.02 -2.46
CA VAL A 552 19.94 3.38 -2.97
C VAL A 552 21.12 4.27 -2.54
N SER A 553 21.67 4.07 -1.34
CA SER A 553 22.90 4.71 -0.87
C SER A 553 24.09 3.77 -1.05
N SER A 554 24.38 3.52 -2.33
CA SER A 554 25.28 2.45 -2.78
C SER A 554 26.72 2.57 -2.25
N ALA A 555 27.27 3.79 -2.13
CA ALA A 555 28.63 3.99 -1.64
C ALA A 555 28.71 3.61 -0.15
N THR A 556 27.72 4.03 0.63
CA THR A 556 27.62 3.72 2.06
C THR A 556 27.33 2.24 2.30
N ALA A 557 26.42 1.64 1.52
CA ALA A 557 26.12 0.20 1.59
C ALA A 557 27.37 -0.65 1.35
N LYS A 558 28.15 -0.32 0.30
CA LYS A 558 29.42 -0.98 0.00
C LYS A 558 30.42 -0.79 1.14
N LEU A 559 30.58 0.44 1.65
CA LEU A 559 31.47 0.71 2.76
C LEU A 559 31.13 -0.16 3.98
N ILE A 560 29.86 -0.23 4.37
CA ILE A 560 29.39 -1.05 5.50
C ILE A 560 29.77 -2.53 5.30
N ALA A 561 29.55 -3.07 4.10
CA ALA A 561 29.93 -4.44 3.77
C ALA A 561 31.45 -4.67 3.83
N ASP A 562 32.25 -3.68 3.46
CA ASP A 562 33.72 -3.77 3.45
C ASP A 562 34.33 -3.61 4.85
N ILE A 563 33.71 -2.86 5.77
CA ILE A 563 34.29 -2.56 7.09
C ILE A 563 33.78 -3.48 8.19
N ILE A 564 32.49 -3.85 8.23
CA ILE A 564 31.93 -4.67 9.32
C ILE A 564 32.73 -5.97 9.55
N PRO A 565 33.05 -6.77 8.51
CA PRO A 565 33.78 -8.03 8.70
C PRO A 565 35.21 -7.87 9.22
N LYS A 566 35.81 -6.67 9.12
CA LYS A 566 37.18 -6.41 9.60
C LYS A 566 37.26 -6.23 11.11
N TYR A 567 36.16 -5.82 11.74
CA TYR A 567 36.12 -5.48 13.17
C TYR A 567 35.19 -6.37 13.99
N LEU A 568 34.09 -6.82 13.39
CA LEU A 568 33.04 -7.57 14.09
C LEU A 568 33.13 -9.08 13.81
N ASP A 569 32.53 -9.86 14.71
CA ASP A 569 32.51 -11.33 14.65
C ASP A 569 31.80 -11.83 13.38
N GLN A 570 32.58 -12.33 12.41
CA GLN A 570 32.10 -12.77 11.11
C GLN A 570 31.20 -14.02 11.14
N GLU A 571 31.14 -14.75 12.26
CA GLU A 571 30.20 -15.87 12.39
C GLU A 571 28.80 -15.39 12.81
N CYS A 572 28.74 -14.29 13.58
CA CYS A 572 27.52 -13.76 14.18
C CYS A 572 26.94 -12.55 13.44
N ILE A 573 27.77 -11.73 12.78
CA ILE A 573 27.37 -10.49 12.10
C ILE A 573 27.64 -10.62 10.60
N HIS A 574 26.57 -10.50 9.81
CA HIS A 574 26.63 -10.59 8.34
C HIS A 574 26.05 -9.35 7.67
N VAL A 575 26.64 -8.93 6.56
CA VAL A 575 26.11 -7.85 5.72
C VAL A 575 25.63 -8.42 4.40
N ILE A 576 24.38 -8.13 4.05
CA ILE A 576 23.79 -8.54 2.77
C ILE A 576 23.49 -7.31 1.95
N LEU A 577 24.13 -7.21 0.79
CA LEU A 577 23.82 -6.23 -0.24
C LEU A 577 22.77 -6.79 -1.18
N GLY A 578 21.96 -5.91 -1.76
CA GLY A 578 20.93 -6.27 -2.72
C GLY A 578 19.75 -5.31 -2.68
N GLY A 579 18.83 -5.46 -3.62
CA GLY A 579 17.61 -4.66 -3.72
C GLY A 579 16.38 -5.40 -3.21
N ILE A 580 15.25 -5.17 -3.87
CA ILE A 580 13.96 -5.77 -3.53
C ILE A 580 14.02 -7.31 -3.62
N SER A 581 14.71 -7.87 -4.63
CA SER A 581 14.80 -9.32 -4.83
C SER A 581 15.47 -10.01 -3.66
N GLU A 582 16.64 -9.53 -3.24
CA GLU A 582 17.41 -10.07 -2.14
C GLU A 582 16.69 -9.88 -0.80
N THR A 583 16.09 -8.70 -0.56
CA THR A 583 15.25 -8.47 0.63
C THR A 583 14.08 -9.46 0.67
N THR A 584 13.45 -9.76 -0.47
CA THR A 584 12.32 -10.70 -0.55
C THR A 584 12.74 -12.12 -0.20
N GLU A 585 13.88 -12.59 -0.72
CA GLU A 585 14.40 -13.93 -0.37
C GLU A 585 14.85 -14.01 1.09
N LEU A 586 15.44 -12.94 1.63
CA LEU A 586 15.84 -12.85 3.02
C LEU A 586 14.61 -12.94 3.95
N LEU A 587 13.53 -12.22 3.63
CA LEU A 587 12.28 -12.22 4.41
C LEU A 587 11.53 -13.57 4.37
N LYS A 588 11.89 -14.51 3.48
CA LYS A 588 11.39 -15.89 3.52
C LYS A 588 12.04 -16.72 4.63
N GLN A 589 13.17 -16.27 5.17
CA GLN A 589 13.90 -16.97 6.24
C GLN A 589 13.32 -16.63 7.61
N ARG A 590 13.55 -17.53 8.58
CA ARG A 590 13.08 -17.35 9.96
C ARG A 590 14.07 -16.49 10.74
N PHE A 591 13.63 -15.30 11.15
CA PHE A 591 14.31 -14.44 12.13
C PHE A 591 13.59 -14.46 13.46
N ASP A 592 14.32 -14.20 14.54
CA ASP A 592 13.75 -14.08 15.89
C ASP A 592 13.31 -12.64 16.21
N TYR A 593 13.79 -11.67 15.44
CA TYR A 593 13.32 -10.29 15.43
C TYR A 593 13.62 -9.62 14.08
N ILE A 594 12.76 -8.72 13.60
CA ILE A 594 13.03 -7.89 12.42
C ILE A 594 12.92 -6.40 12.80
N PHE A 595 13.95 -5.63 12.52
CA PHE A 595 13.97 -4.18 12.65
C PHE A 595 14.04 -3.56 11.26
N TYR A 596 13.09 -2.69 10.93
CA TYR A 596 13.03 -2.02 9.65
C TYR A 596 12.80 -0.53 9.82
N THR A 597 13.55 0.26 9.05
CA THR A 597 13.26 1.69 8.87
C THR A 597 13.04 2.00 7.40
N GLY A 598 11.96 2.71 7.08
CA GLY A 598 11.68 3.15 5.71
C GLY A 598 10.21 3.50 5.47
N SER A 599 9.69 3.29 4.26
CA SER A 599 8.32 3.67 3.91
C SER A 599 7.25 2.74 4.49
N SER A 600 6.06 3.27 4.80
CA SER A 600 4.94 2.48 5.33
C SER A 600 4.42 1.40 4.37
N SER A 601 4.53 1.59 3.05
CA SER A 601 4.18 0.57 2.05
C SER A 601 5.03 -0.70 2.22
N VAL A 602 6.36 -0.54 2.22
CA VAL A 602 7.30 -1.65 2.47
C VAL A 602 7.21 -2.18 3.90
N GLY A 603 6.92 -1.32 4.89
CA GLY A 603 6.67 -1.77 6.27
C GLY A 603 5.53 -2.80 6.37
N LYS A 604 4.45 -2.62 5.59
CA LYS A 604 3.35 -3.61 5.50
C LYS A 604 3.81 -4.94 4.89
N ILE A 605 4.66 -4.90 3.85
CA ILE A 605 5.24 -6.10 3.23
C ILE A 605 6.10 -6.88 4.24
N ILE A 606 6.94 -6.16 5.00
CA ILE A 606 7.80 -6.77 6.03
C ILE A 606 6.96 -7.37 7.15
N HIS A 607 5.93 -6.66 7.62
CA HIS A 607 5.02 -7.17 8.64
C HIS A 607 4.29 -8.43 8.17
N GLN A 608 3.83 -8.45 6.91
CA GLN A 608 3.21 -9.63 6.31
C GLN A 608 4.17 -10.83 6.26
N ALA A 609 5.43 -10.61 5.87
CA ALA A 609 6.45 -11.66 5.86
C ALA A 609 6.76 -12.17 7.28
N ALA A 610 6.89 -11.26 8.26
CA ALA A 610 7.14 -11.59 9.66
C ALA A 610 6.04 -12.46 10.28
N ASN A 611 4.76 -12.22 9.91
CA ASN A 611 3.61 -12.98 10.39
C ASN A 611 3.69 -14.48 10.04
N LYS A 612 4.38 -14.86 8.97
CA LYS A 612 4.59 -16.27 8.60
C LYS A 612 5.29 -17.07 9.72
N PHE A 613 6.17 -16.42 10.48
CA PHE A 613 6.94 -17.04 11.55
C PHE A 613 6.58 -16.51 12.95
N LEU A 614 5.56 -15.65 13.04
CA LEU A 614 5.21 -14.88 14.25
C LEU A 614 6.42 -14.12 14.81
N THR A 615 7.26 -13.60 13.90
CA THR A 615 8.46 -12.85 14.27
C THR A 615 8.05 -11.48 14.80
N PRO A 616 8.45 -11.09 16.02
CA PRO A 616 8.23 -9.72 16.51
C PRO A 616 9.03 -8.73 15.67
N ILE A 617 8.48 -7.53 15.49
CA ILE A 617 9.06 -6.49 14.63
C ILE A 617 9.08 -5.13 15.30
N THR A 618 10.04 -4.31 14.89
CA THR A 618 10.00 -2.86 15.03
C THR A 618 9.98 -2.25 13.62
N LEU A 619 9.01 -1.37 13.38
CA LEU A 619 8.83 -0.63 12.13
C LEU A 619 8.95 0.86 12.43
N GLU A 620 10.04 1.48 11.99
CA GLU A 620 10.27 2.92 12.05
C GLU A 620 9.91 3.52 10.67
N LEU A 621 8.72 4.10 10.57
CA LEU A 621 8.17 4.54 9.28
C LEU A 621 8.09 6.07 9.19
N GLY A 622 7.58 6.57 8.06
CA GLY A 622 7.44 8.01 7.82
C GLY A 622 6.07 8.56 8.15
N GLY A 623 5.79 9.74 7.61
CA GLY A 623 4.50 10.41 7.70
C GLY A 623 4.67 11.91 7.55
N LYS A 624 3.56 12.64 7.46
CA LYS A 624 3.62 14.10 7.32
C LYS A 624 3.68 14.75 8.69
N SER A 625 4.89 15.04 9.18
CA SER A 625 5.10 15.69 10.49
C SER A 625 4.66 17.16 10.49
N PRO A 626 3.56 17.50 11.21
CA PRO A 626 3.05 18.87 11.25
C PRO A 626 3.88 19.78 12.16
N VAL A 627 3.93 21.06 11.79
CA VAL A 627 4.36 22.16 12.67
C VAL A 627 3.20 23.11 12.88
N TYR A 628 2.75 23.29 14.12
CA TYR A 628 1.85 24.38 14.48
C TYR A 628 2.65 25.59 15.00
N ILE A 629 2.31 26.79 14.55
CA ILE A 629 2.94 28.05 15.01
C ILE A 629 1.84 29.07 15.34
N ASP A 630 1.84 29.57 16.57
CA ASP A 630 0.96 30.67 16.98
C ASP A 630 1.68 32.03 17.05
N ASN A 631 0.98 33.05 17.56
CA ASN A 631 1.46 34.42 17.64
C ASN A 631 2.26 34.76 18.90
N THR A 632 2.46 33.81 19.81
CA THR A 632 3.17 34.02 21.08
C THR A 632 4.67 33.82 20.95
N VAL A 633 5.13 33.25 19.82
CA VAL A 633 6.51 32.83 19.64
C VAL A 633 7.47 33.95 19.28
N ASP A 634 8.74 33.74 19.63
CA ASP A 634 9.84 34.44 18.99
C ASP A 634 9.97 33.94 17.54
N MET A 635 9.58 34.79 16.59
CA MET A 635 9.56 34.44 15.17
C MET A 635 10.96 34.15 14.63
N ASP A 636 11.99 34.86 15.09
CA ASP A 636 13.36 34.69 14.58
C ASP A 636 13.91 33.32 14.96
N ILE A 637 13.72 32.91 16.22
CA ILE A 637 14.13 31.60 16.73
C ILE A 637 13.30 30.49 16.06
N THR A 638 11.98 30.71 15.94
CA THR A 638 11.05 29.74 15.36
C THR A 638 11.40 29.43 13.91
N VAL A 639 11.58 30.46 13.08
CA VAL A 639 11.92 30.26 11.65
C VAL A 639 13.27 29.57 11.50
N LYS A 640 14.29 29.94 12.30
CA LYS A 640 15.59 29.25 12.28
C LYS A 640 15.43 27.76 12.60
N ARG A 641 14.73 27.40 13.67
CA ARG A 641 14.55 25.99 14.05
C ARG A 641 13.82 25.20 12.97
N VAL A 642 12.68 25.69 12.50
CA VAL A 642 11.86 25.02 11.47
C VAL A 642 12.64 24.87 10.16
N LEU A 643 13.30 25.92 9.68
CA LEU A 643 14.08 25.86 8.45
C LEU A 643 15.28 24.93 8.56
N TRP A 644 15.99 24.93 9.68
CA TRP A 644 17.10 23.99 9.89
C TRP A 644 16.62 22.54 9.80
N GLY A 645 15.54 22.20 10.52
CA GLY A 645 14.97 20.86 10.47
C GLY A 645 14.40 20.49 9.10
N LYS A 646 13.96 21.47 8.30
CA LYS A 646 13.51 21.25 6.93
C LYS A 646 14.65 21.07 5.94
N CYS A 647 15.75 21.80 6.10
CA CYS A 647 16.83 21.86 5.12
C CYS A 647 17.95 20.85 5.38
N VAL A 648 18.10 20.36 6.62
CA VAL A 648 19.04 19.27 6.93
C VAL A 648 18.78 18.08 6.01
N ASN A 649 19.83 17.52 5.41
CA ASN A 649 19.74 16.42 4.43
C ASN A 649 18.78 16.72 3.24
N ALA A 650 18.59 18.01 2.91
CA ALA A 650 17.60 18.48 1.93
C ALA A 650 16.16 18.01 2.23
N GLY A 651 15.79 17.89 3.51
CA GLY A 651 14.44 17.50 3.95
C GLY A 651 14.11 16.01 3.78
N GLN A 652 15.09 15.18 3.43
CA GLN A 652 14.96 13.73 3.30
C GLN A 652 15.04 13.05 4.67
N THR A 653 14.10 13.39 5.56
CA THR A 653 14.13 12.98 6.98
C THR A 653 12.71 12.70 7.45
N CYS A 654 12.46 11.53 8.05
CA CYS A 654 11.11 11.09 8.48
C CYS A 654 10.50 11.99 9.56
N ILE A 655 11.34 12.72 10.27
CA ILE A 655 10.98 13.70 11.30
C ILE A 655 11.25 15.15 10.84
N ALA A 656 11.50 15.40 9.55
CA ALA A 656 11.54 16.79 9.08
C ALA A 656 10.15 17.43 9.24
N PRO A 657 10.07 18.75 9.51
CA PRO A 657 8.88 19.54 9.26
C PRO A 657 8.32 19.27 7.86
N ASP A 658 7.18 18.59 7.77
CA ASP A 658 6.61 18.28 6.46
C ASP A 658 5.75 19.46 5.98
N TYR A 659 4.93 20.04 6.87
CA TYR A 659 4.08 21.20 6.59
C TYR A 659 3.85 22.07 7.83
N ILE A 660 3.49 23.34 7.61
CA ILE A 660 3.15 24.30 8.67
C ILE A 660 1.64 24.55 8.71
N LEU A 661 1.09 24.66 9.92
CA LEU A 661 -0.25 25.13 10.24
C LEU A 661 -0.14 26.41 11.08
N CYS A 662 -0.64 27.52 10.57
CA CYS A 662 -0.63 28.79 11.31
C CYS A 662 -1.70 29.75 10.78
N THR A 663 -1.92 30.88 11.44
CA THR A 663 -2.76 31.94 10.87
C THR A 663 -2.06 32.62 9.69
N GLU A 664 -2.81 33.34 8.86
CA GLU A 664 -2.26 34.09 7.71
C GLU A 664 -1.26 35.17 8.15
N GLU A 665 -1.50 35.82 9.29
CA GLU A 665 -0.57 36.78 9.88
C GLU A 665 0.79 36.14 10.17
N ILE A 666 0.78 34.94 10.77
CA ILE A 666 1.99 34.20 11.11
C ILE A 666 2.70 33.67 9.86
N GLN A 667 1.96 33.24 8.84
CA GLN A 667 2.54 32.89 7.54
C GLN A 667 3.35 34.05 6.96
N ASN A 668 2.78 35.26 6.94
CA ASN A 668 3.44 36.42 6.34
C ASN A 668 4.74 36.79 7.10
N LYS A 669 4.71 36.73 8.44
CA LYS A 669 5.90 36.93 9.28
C LYS A 669 6.95 35.83 9.04
N PHE A 670 6.53 34.57 9.00
CA PHE A 670 7.39 33.42 8.76
C PHE A 670 8.11 33.53 7.42
N VAL A 671 7.36 33.77 6.33
CA VAL A 671 7.90 33.87 4.97
C VAL A 671 8.92 35.01 4.85
N THR A 672 8.62 36.17 5.47
CA THR A 672 9.55 37.31 5.45
C THR A 672 10.89 36.93 6.09
N LYS A 673 10.85 36.37 7.30
CA LYS A 673 12.06 35.97 8.01
C LYS A 673 12.78 34.79 7.36
N ALA A 674 12.04 33.85 6.79
CA ALA A 674 12.59 32.68 6.13
C ALA A 674 13.47 33.08 4.93
N ARG A 675 13.06 34.12 4.18
CA ARG A 675 13.87 34.65 3.07
C ARG A 675 15.22 35.19 3.54
N GLU A 676 15.23 35.93 4.65
CA GLU A 676 16.46 36.49 5.24
C GLU A 676 17.40 35.38 5.69
N ILE A 677 16.86 34.40 6.43
CA ILE A 677 17.63 33.31 7.02
C ILE A 677 18.21 32.37 5.94
N LEU A 678 17.42 31.98 4.94
CA LEU A 678 17.91 31.11 3.87
C LEU A 678 19.01 31.78 3.05
N LYS A 679 18.91 33.09 2.84
CA LYS A 679 19.94 33.89 2.17
C LYS A 679 21.21 33.99 3.02
N ASP A 680 21.08 34.15 4.34
CA ASP A 680 22.21 34.18 5.28
C ASP A 680 22.96 32.83 5.29
N TRP A 681 22.23 31.71 5.33
CA TRP A 681 22.82 30.37 5.41
C TRP A 681 23.43 29.87 4.10
N TYR A 682 22.72 30.07 2.98
CA TYR A 682 23.09 29.44 1.71
C TYR A 682 23.54 30.46 0.65
N GLY A 683 23.58 31.75 0.98
CA GLY A 683 23.98 32.82 0.09
C GLY A 683 22.93 33.14 -0.99
N ASN A 684 23.35 33.91 -2.01
CA ASN A 684 22.49 34.27 -3.14
C ASN A 684 22.25 33.09 -4.11
N ASN A 685 23.13 32.08 -4.11
CA ASN A 685 23.02 30.91 -4.95
C ASN A 685 23.12 29.63 -4.09
N PRO A 686 21.99 29.18 -3.47
CA PRO A 686 21.99 28.02 -2.58
C PRO A 686 22.50 26.72 -3.22
N LYS A 687 22.45 26.62 -4.56
CA LYS A 687 22.99 25.49 -5.31
C LYS A 687 24.49 25.28 -5.05
N GLU A 688 25.26 26.36 -4.95
CA GLU A 688 26.71 26.31 -4.74
C GLU A 688 27.09 26.06 -3.28
N SER A 689 26.15 26.18 -2.34
CA SER A 689 26.45 25.98 -0.93
C SER A 689 26.98 24.56 -0.66
N PRO A 690 28.08 24.43 0.11
CA PRO A 690 28.60 23.13 0.54
C PRO A 690 27.74 22.49 1.65
N ASP A 691 26.84 23.26 2.26
CA ASP A 691 26.01 22.85 3.39
C ASP A 691 24.62 22.36 2.97
N LEU A 692 24.34 22.32 1.65
CA LEU A 692 23.08 21.85 1.10
C LEU A 692 23.26 20.55 0.32
N SER A 693 22.63 19.49 0.83
CA SER A 693 22.58 18.15 0.26
C SER A 693 21.85 18.11 -1.10
N ARG A 694 21.81 16.93 -1.74
CA ARG A 694 21.06 16.68 -2.99
C ARG A 694 20.00 15.61 -2.78
N ILE A 695 19.02 15.62 -3.69
CA ILE A 695 18.04 14.54 -3.74
C ILE A 695 18.75 13.26 -4.18
N ILE A 696 18.48 12.17 -3.46
CA ILE A 696 19.25 10.92 -3.54
C ILE A 696 19.35 10.38 -4.98
N ASN A 697 18.25 10.39 -5.74
CA ASN A 697 18.21 9.87 -7.10
C ASN A 697 17.17 10.59 -7.97
N GLU A 698 17.19 10.27 -9.27
CA GLU A 698 16.32 10.87 -10.28
C GLU A 698 14.83 10.61 -10.00
N HIS A 699 14.49 9.41 -9.53
CA HIS A 699 13.10 9.06 -9.21
C HIS A 699 12.51 9.97 -8.12
N HIS A 700 13.23 10.18 -7.02
CA HIS A 700 12.81 11.08 -5.95
C HIS A 700 12.81 12.54 -6.39
N TYR A 701 13.78 12.94 -7.22
CA TYR A 701 13.83 14.28 -7.79
C TYR A 701 12.58 14.57 -8.62
N GLN A 702 12.24 13.70 -9.58
CA GLN A 702 11.05 13.87 -10.43
C GLN A 702 9.75 13.87 -9.64
N ARG A 703 9.66 13.08 -8.56
CA ARG A 703 8.51 13.12 -7.65
C ARG A 703 8.35 14.49 -7.01
N LEU A 704 9.43 15.07 -6.48
CA LEU A 704 9.41 16.38 -5.82
C LEU A 704 9.12 17.53 -6.79
N ILE A 705 9.62 17.48 -8.03
CA ILE A 705 9.33 18.48 -9.06
C ILE A 705 7.81 18.62 -9.29
N LYS A 706 7.07 17.52 -9.26
CA LYS A 706 5.60 17.55 -9.42
C LYS A 706 4.90 18.36 -8.32
N TYR A 707 5.47 18.43 -7.12
CA TYR A 707 4.90 19.17 -6.00
C TYR A 707 5.10 20.68 -6.11
N LEU A 708 6.06 21.16 -6.89
CA LEU A 708 6.31 22.60 -7.03
C LEU A 708 5.14 23.34 -7.69
N ASN A 709 4.27 22.63 -8.41
CA ASN A 709 3.06 23.19 -9.03
C ASN A 709 1.83 23.18 -8.10
N ASN A 710 1.94 22.74 -6.85
CA ASN A 710 0.82 22.55 -5.93
C ASN A 710 0.60 23.71 -4.96
N GLY A 711 0.51 24.93 -5.49
CA GLY A 711 0.34 26.16 -4.71
C GLY A 711 1.17 27.29 -5.31
N ARG A 712 1.32 28.38 -4.56
CA ARG A 712 2.14 29.51 -4.97
C ARG A 712 3.51 29.44 -4.29
N ILE A 713 4.57 29.38 -5.08
CA ILE A 713 5.95 29.47 -4.61
C ILE A 713 6.20 30.91 -4.12
N VAL A 714 6.55 31.07 -2.85
CA VAL A 714 6.95 32.37 -2.29
C VAL A 714 8.45 32.46 -2.04
N ILE A 715 9.14 31.33 -1.84
CA ILE A 715 10.60 31.23 -1.70
C ILE A 715 11.06 29.99 -2.47
N GLY A 716 12.20 30.07 -3.15
CA GLY A 716 12.81 28.94 -3.86
C GLY A 716 12.12 28.63 -5.20
N GLY A 717 12.04 27.35 -5.53
CA GLY A 717 11.54 26.82 -6.81
C GLY A 717 12.62 26.51 -7.84
N ASP A 718 13.86 26.97 -7.61
CA ASP A 718 14.99 26.67 -8.50
C ASP A 718 15.36 25.19 -8.43
N CYS A 719 15.59 24.58 -9.60
CA CYS A 719 15.88 23.16 -9.74
C CYS A 719 17.00 22.92 -10.76
N ASP A 720 17.78 21.85 -10.58
CA ASP A 720 18.71 21.34 -11.59
C ASP A 720 18.70 19.80 -11.59
N PRO A 721 18.21 19.15 -12.66
CA PRO A 721 18.15 17.69 -12.75
C PRO A 721 19.53 17.04 -12.75
N ASN A 722 20.55 17.68 -13.32
CA ASN A 722 21.89 17.07 -13.45
C ASN A 722 22.55 16.87 -12.08
N GLU A 723 22.29 17.78 -11.15
CA GLU A 723 22.77 17.68 -9.78
C GLU A 723 21.72 17.11 -8.82
N LYS A 724 20.49 16.82 -9.30
CA LYS A 724 19.33 16.47 -8.46
C LYS A 724 19.10 17.53 -7.37
N TYR A 725 19.24 18.79 -7.75
CA TYR A 725 19.14 19.95 -6.86
C TYR A 725 17.73 20.52 -6.88
N ILE A 726 17.18 20.76 -5.71
CA ILE A 726 15.97 21.56 -5.51
C ILE A 726 16.27 22.55 -4.38
N SER A 727 16.06 23.84 -4.64
CA SER A 727 16.25 24.89 -3.63
C SER A 727 15.27 24.73 -2.46
N PRO A 728 15.63 25.18 -1.23
CA PRO A 728 14.68 25.32 -0.14
C PRO A 728 13.46 26.14 -0.59
N THR A 729 12.30 25.50 -0.63
CA THR A 729 11.10 26.03 -1.27
C THR A 729 9.97 26.13 -0.26
N ILE A 730 9.28 27.28 -0.20
CA ILE A 730 8.08 27.47 0.61
C ILE A 730 6.89 27.71 -0.31
N LEU A 731 5.84 26.91 -0.12
CA LEU A 731 4.57 27.02 -0.83
C LEU A 731 3.51 27.60 0.10
N VAL A 732 2.72 28.54 -0.40
CA VAL A 732 1.50 29.04 0.24
C VAL A 732 0.31 28.81 -0.68
N ASP A 733 -0.90 29.06 -0.18
CA ASP A 733 -2.14 28.84 -0.94
C ASP A 733 -2.30 27.36 -1.36
N VAL A 734 -1.75 26.44 -0.56
CA VAL A 734 -1.78 24.98 -0.78
C VAL A 734 -3.09 24.41 -0.28
N LYS A 735 -3.77 23.59 -1.09
CA LYS A 735 -4.99 22.91 -0.69
C LYS A 735 -4.67 21.61 0.04
N SER A 736 -5.52 21.27 0.99
CA SER A 736 -5.43 20.01 1.75
C SER A 736 -5.52 18.75 0.88
N THR A 737 -6.10 18.89 -0.32
CA THR A 737 -6.29 17.84 -1.34
C THR A 737 -5.17 17.79 -2.38
N ASP A 738 -4.23 18.74 -2.37
CA ASP A 738 -3.17 18.76 -3.37
C ASP A 738 -2.20 17.58 -3.15
N PRO A 739 -1.57 17.04 -4.21
CA PRO A 739 -0.61 15.95 -4.12
C PRO A 739 0.51 16.15 -3.09
N VAL A 740 1.06 17.37 -2.98
CA VAL A 740 2.07 17.72 -1.96
C VAL A 740 1.57 17.52 -0.52
N MET A 741 0.25 17.48 -0.31
CA MET A 741 -0.39 17.24 0.99
C MET A 741 -0.93 15.82 1.18
N GLN A 742 -0.88 14.94 0.17
CA GLN A 742 -1.36 13.55 0.29
C GLN A 742 -0.27 12.61 0.82
N ASP A 743 0.93 12.68 0.25
CA ASP A 743 2.06 11.83 0.63
C ASP A 743 3.13 12.61 1.38
N GLU A 744 4.02 11.88 2.06
CA GLU A 744 5.23 12.44 2.68
C GLU A 744 6.11 13.13 1.63
N ILE A 745 6.49 14.39 1.89
CA ILE A 745 7.26 15.17 0.92
C ILE A 745 8.65 14.59 0.80
N PHE A 746 9.34 14.43 1.93
CA PHE A 746 10.70 13.89 2.00
C PHE A 746 11.68 14.63 1.08
N GLY A 747 11.65 15.96 1.16
CA GLY A 747 12.40 16.89 0.31
C GLY A 747 12.28 18.34 0.80
N PRO A 748 12.95 19.29 0.13
CA PRO A 748 13.13 20.66 0.62
C PRO A 748 11.94 21.57 0.29
N ILE A 749 10.72 21.03 0.25
CA ILE A 749 9.47 21.76 -0.06
C ILE A 749 8.63 21.84 1.21
N LEU A 750 8.31 23.06 1.66
CA LEU A 750 7.58 23.32 2.91
C LEU A 750 6.27 24.07 2.61
N PRO A 751 5.14 23.35 2.46
CA PRO A 751 3.83 23.96 2.34
C PRO A 751 3.37 24.56 3.68
N ILE A 752 2.71 25.72 3.59
CA ILE A 752 2.01 26.38 4.70
C ILE A 752 0.52 26.34 4.42
N ILE A 753 -0.25 25.87 5.39
CA ILE A 753 -1.72 25.83 5.36
C ILE A 753 -2.23 26.76 6.45
N ASN A 754 -3.11 27.68 6.06
CA ASN A 754 -3.70 28.60 7.02
C ASN A 754 -4.85 27.95 7.79
N VAL A 755 -4.81 28.12 9.11
CA VAL A 755 -5.86 27.70 10.06
C VAL A 755 -6.15 28.85 11.01
N ASN A 756 -7.36 28.92 11.53
CA ASN A 756 -7.78 30.05 12.37
C ASN A 756 -7.26 29.95 13.80
N ASN A 757 -7.06 28.73 14.32
CA ASN A 757 -6.64 28.49 15.70
C ASN A 757 -6.13 27.06 15.92
N ALA A 758 -5.66 26.78 17.14
CA ALA A 758 -5.17 25.48 17.57
C ALA A 758 -6.18 24.34 17.39
N TYR A 759 -7.47 24.56 17.62
CA TYR A 759 -8.48 23.50 17.49
C TYR A 759 -8.69 23.06 16.04
N GLU A 760 -8.66 24.00 15.11
CA GLU A 760 -8.71 23.69 13.67
C GLU A 760 -7.45 22.94 13.23
N ALA A 761 -6.28 23.35 13.71
CA ALA A 761 -5.02 22.64 13.47
C ALA A 761 -5.07 21.19 13.98
N ILE A 762 -5.55 20.97 15.21
CA ILE A 762 -5.72 19.64 15.81
C ILE A 762 -6.68 18.79 14.98
N LYS A 763 -7.83 19.36 14.58
CA LYS A 763 -8.79 18.68 13.70
C LYS A 763 -8.14 18.30 12.36
N PHE A 764 -7.33 19.19 11.80
CA PHE A 764 -6.60 18.94 10.56
C PHE A 764 -5.62 17.77 10.70
N ILE A 765 -4.88 17.72 11.80
CA ILE A 765 -3.92 16.63 12.10
C ILE A 765 -4.65 15.31 12.33
N ASN A 766 -5.71 15.30 13.15
CA ASN A 766 -6.44 14.08 13.51
C ASN A 766 -7.23 13.45 12.35
N ASN A 767 -7.50 14.21 11.28
CA ASN A 767 -8.13 13.69 10.06
C ASN A 767 -7.12 13.00 9.11
N ARG A 768 -5.87 12.78 9.55
CA ARG A 768 -4.79 12.16 8.78
C ARG A 768 -4.15 11.03 9.56
N GLU A 769 -3.29 10.29 8.88
CA GLU A 769 -2.45 9.28 9.52
C GLU A 769 -1.56 9.89 10.60
N LYS A 770 -1.38 9.15 11.69
CA LYS A 770 -0.58 9.57 12.84
C LYS A 770 0.88 9.76 12.43
N PRO A 771 1.45 10.97 12.55
CA PRO A 771 2.82 11.25 12.10
C PRO A 771 3.85 10.69 13.07
N LEU A 772 5.09 10.53 12.59
CA LEU A 772 6.21 10.13 13.44
C LEU A 772 6.55 11.23 14.46
N ALA A 773 6.62 12.48 14.03
CA ALA A 773 6.83 13.64 14.90
C ALA A 773 5.72 14.70 14.78
N LEU A 774 5.41 15.37 15.90
CA LEU A 774 4.55 16.55 16.01
C LEU A 774 5.36 17.72 16.58
N TYR A 775 5.25 18.90 15.96
CA TYR A 775 5.94 20.11 16.40
C TYR A 775 4.97 21.23 16.77
N ILE A 776 5.18 21.84 17.94
CA ILE A 776 4.31 22.88 18.48
C ILE A 776 5.18 24.08 18.87
N PHE A 777 5.00 25.21 18.20
CA PHE A 777 5.64 26.48 18.53
C PHE A 777 4.62 27.41 19.19
N SER A 778 4.75 27.56 20.51
CA SER A 778 3.89 28.36 21.37
C SER A 778 4.57 28.60 22.72
N THR A 779 4.30 29.74 23.36
CA THR A 779 4.60 29.97 24.78
C THR A 779 3.35 29.88 25.67
N ASP A 780 2.18 29.60 25.09
CA ASP A 780 0.94 29.38 25.83
C ASP A 780 0.81 27.90 26.26
N GLU A 781 0.94 27.67 27.56
CA GLU A 781 0.85 26.33 28.16
C GLU A 781 -0.49 25.64 27.88
N ASN A 782 -1.58 26.40 27.74
CA ASN A 782 -2.88 25.82 27.42
C ASN A 782 -2.88 25.25 25.99
N THR A 783 -2.39 26.02 25.02
CA THR A 783 -2.24 25.58 23.63
C THR A 783 -1.36 24.34 23.55
N ILE A 784 -0.19 24.35 24.21
CA ILE A 784 0.73 23.20 24.24
C ILE A 784 0.01 21.96 24.81
N SER A 785 -0.61 22.10 25.98
CA SER A 785 -1.33 21.00 26.65
C SER A 785 -2.47 20.45 25.80
N VAL A 786 -3.23 21.31 25.12
CA VAL A 786 -4.34 20.88 24.25
C VAL A 786 -3.82 20.08 23.06
N PHE A 787 -2.72 20.47 22.42
CA PHE A 787 -2.10 19.65 21.37
C PHE A 787 -1.63 18.28 21.88
N LEU A 788 -0.86 18.27 22.98
CA LEU A 788 -0.29 17.04 23.53
C LEU A 788 -1.38 16.05 23.99
N ASN A 789 -2.50 16.54 24.50
CA ASN A 789 -3.59 15.70 24.99
C ASN A 789 -4.60 15.28 23.91
N ASN A 790 -4.68 15.99 22.79
CA ASN A 790 -5.74 15.78 21.78
C ASN A 790 -5.21 15.36 20.40
N THR A 791 -3.93 15.00 20.29
CA THR A 791 -3.35 14.42 19.08
C THR A 791 -2.60 13.13 19.39
N SER A 792 -2.29 12.33 18.36
CA SER A 792 -1.49 11.11 18.51
C SER A 792 -0.37 11.11 17.46
N SER A 793 0.87 11.01 17.93
CA SER A 793 2.09 10.97 17.13
C SER A 793 3.11 10.05 17.83
N GLY A 794 4.17 9.67 17.12
CA GLY A 794 5.26 8.89 17.72
C GLY A 794 5.97 9.68 18.83
N ASN A 795 6.38 10.90 18.50
CA ASN A 795 7.02 11.84 19.41
C ASN A 795 6.49 13.26 19.19
N ALA A 796 6.59 14.11 20.22
CA ALA A 796 6.29 15.52 20.13
C ALA A 796 7.48 16.37 20.60
N CYS A 797 7.68 17.54 20.00
CA CYS A 797 8.67 18.52 20.44
C CYS A 797 8.05 19.92 20.44
N VAL A 798 8.21 20.60 21.58
CA VAL A 798 7.68 21.94 21.80
C VAL A 798 8.81 22.95 21.62
N ASN A 799 8.56 23.97 20.80
CA ASN A 799 9.46 25.06 20.46
C ASN A 799 10.78 24.64 19.80
N ASP A 800 10.92 23.40 19.33
CA ASP A 800 12.03 22.94 18.51
C ASP A 800 11.60 21.81 17.57
N VAL A 801 12.49 21.43 16.65
CA VAL A 801 12.28 20.33 15.70
C VAL A 801 13.44 19.35 15.78
N ILE A 802 13.22 18.08 15.42
CA ILE A 802 14.23 16.99 15.39
C ILE A 802 14.86 16.62 16.74
N MET A 803 15.15 17.57 17.63
CA MET A 803 15.97 17.41 18.84
C MET A 803 15.47 16.37 19.85
N HIS A 804 14.19 16.02 19.84
CA HIS A 804 13.67 14.93 20.66
C HIS A 804 14.36 13.58 20.36
N ALA A 805 14.85 13.37 19.13
CA ALA A 805 15.57 12.17 18.72
C ALA A 805 16.97 12.04 19.37
N THR A 806 17.51 13.13 19.92
CA THR A 806 18.83 13.14 20.58
C THR A 806 18.75 12.95 22.09
N VAL A 807 17.57 12.65 22.64
CA VAL A 807 17.34 12.48 24.07
C VAL A 807 17.21 10.99 24.40
N ASP A 808 18.31 10.37 24.81
CA ASP A 808 18.41 8.91 25.08
C ASP A 808 17.40 8.38 26.12
N SER A 809 16.81 9.25 26.95
CA SER A 809 15.82 8.89 27.97
C SER A 809 14.39 8.88 27.44
N ILE A 810 14.15 9.25 26.18
CA ILE A 810 12.84 9.26 25.52
C ILE A 810 12.85 8.17 24.45
N PRO A 811 11.82 7.30 24.38
CA PRO A 811 11.73 6.32 23.31
C PRO A 811 11.50 7.03 21.97
N PHE A 812 12.29 6.69 20.96
CA PHE A 812 12.06 7.11 19.58
C PHE A 812 11.30 5.99 18.86
N GLY A 813 10.13 6.30 18.31
CA GLY A 813 9.32 5.31 17.59
C GLY A 813 7.99 5.84 17.09
N GLY A 814 7.44 5.21 16.05
CA GLY A 814 6.16 5.57 15.47
C GLY A 814 4.93 4.97 16.16
N VAL A 815 3.75 5.40 15.73
CA VAL A 815 2.46 4.83 16.15
C VAL A 815 1.48 4.76 14.97
N GLY A 816 0.87 3.60 14.76
CA GLY A 816 -0.03 3.41 13.62
C GLY A 816 0.76 3.37 12.31
N ASN A 817 0.39 4.19 11.32
CA ASN A 817 1.04 4.15 10.01
C ASN A 817 2.47 4.72 10.00
N SER A 818 2.86 5.49 11.02
CA SER A 818 4.24 5.93 11.25
C SER A 818 5.13 4.89 11.93
N GLY A 819 4.57 3.79 12.44
CA GLY A 819 5.37 2.71 12.98
C GLY A 819 4.78 1.95 14.15
N MET A 820 5.56 0.99 14.63
CA MET A 820 5.33 0.23 15.86
C MET A 820 6.66 -0.23 16.45
N GLY A 821 6.74 -0.27 17.78
CA GLY A 821 8.03 -0.45 18.47
C GLY A 821 8.70 0.89 18.70
N CYS A 822 9.87 0.86 19.36
CA CYS A 822 10.68 2.05 19.61
C CYS A 822 12.13 1.64 19.92
N TYR A 823 13.05 2.59 19.88
CA TYR A 823 14.45 2.39 20.26
C TYR A 823 15.06 3.72 20.79
N HIS A 824 16.40 3.79 20.78
CA HIS A 824 17.31 4.73 21.44
C HIS A 824 17.56 4.45 22.93
N GLY A 825 18.83 4.59 23.35
CA GLY A 825 19.28 4.37 24.72
C GLY A 825 18.86 3.02 25.29
N LYS A 826 18.17 3.04 26.43
CA LYS A 826 17.67 1.81 27.08
C LYS A 826 16.65 1.08 26.20
N TYR A 827 15.86 1.82 25.42
CA TYR A 827 14.82 1.24 24.58
C TYR A 827 15.41 0.43 23.44
N THR A 828 16.58 0.81 22.89
CA THR A 828 17.29 -0.04 21.92
C THR A 828 17.67 -1.40 22.53
N TYR A 829 18.19 -1.42 23.76
CA TYR A 829 18.50 -2.68 24.44
C TYR A 829 17.23 -3.50 24.70
N ASP A 830 16.18 -2.88 25.23
CA ASP A 830 14.92 -3.56 25.55
C ASP A 830 14.23 -4.13 24.31
N THR A 831 14.31 -3.45 23.16
CA THR A 831 13.71 -3.89 21.89
C THR A 831 14.25 -5.22 21.41
N PHE A 832 15.52 -5.50 21.67
CA PHE A 832 16.16 -6.75 21.25
C PHE A 832 16.27 -7.80 22.37
N VAL A 833 15.50 -7.63 23.45
CA VAL A 833 15.44 -8.54 24.61
C VAL A 833 14.03 -9.04 24.86
N HIS A 834 13.89 -10.35 25.02
CA HIS A 834 12.70 -10.96 25.58
C HIS A 834 12.75 -10.95 27.13
N LYS A 835 11.72 -10.36 27.75
CA LYS A 835 11.54 -10.35 29.20
C LYS A 835 10.81 -11.62 29.67
N LYS A 836 11.57 -12.60 30.18
CA LYS A 836 11.05 -13.89 30.64
C LYS A 836 10.71 -13.86 32.14
N GLY A 837 9.43 -13.87 32.46
CA GLY A 837 8.94 -13.98 33.84
C GLY A 837 9.21 -15.35 34.46
N CYS A 838 9.81 -15.36 35.65
CA CYS A 838 10.19 -16.56 36.39
C CYS A 838 9.60 -16.52 37.80
N LEU A 839 8.81 -17.54 38.16
CA LEU A 839 8.36 -17.80 39.52
C LEU A 839 9.03 -19.08 40.02
N ILE A 840 9.90 -18.96 41.01
CA ILE A 840 10.62 -20.08 41.62
C ILE A 840 9.99 -20.35 42.98
N LYS A 841 9.27 -21.47 43.07
CA LYS A 841 8.74 -22.03 44.32
C LYS A 841 9.74 -23.01 44.92
N TYR A 842 9.81 -23.06 46.24
CA TYR A 842 10.67 -24.00 46.96
C TYR A 842 9.83 -25.14 47.55
N PHE A 843 10.43 -26.32 47.74
CA PHE A 843 9.79 -27.45 48.43
C PHE A 843 9.73 -27.24 49.94
N ASN A 844 9.15 -26.13 50.38
CA ASN A 844 8.99 -25.76 51.78
C ASN A 844 7.68 -26.34 52.32
N LYS A 845 7.78 -27.28 53.28
CA LYS A 845 6.61 -27.95 53.88
C LYS A 845 5.65 -26.99 54.59
N LEU A 846 6.15 -25.88 55.15
CA LEU A 846 5.31 -24.87 55.81
C LEU A 846 4.50 -24.09 54.78
N GLU A 847 5.14 -23.68 53.69
CA GLU A 847 4.47 -22.99 52.58
C GLU A 847 3.42 -23.90 51.93
N GLU A 848 3.76 -25.17 51.70
CA GLU A 848 2.86 -26.18 51.13
C GLU A 848 1.63 -26.43 52.02
N ALA A 849 1.81 -26.42 53.34
CA ALA A 849 0.71 -26.53 54.29
C ALA A 849 -0.18 -25.27 54.30
N LEU A 850 0.41 -24.07 54.19
CA LEU A 850 -0.35 -22.81 54.09
C LEU A 850 -1.09 -22.69 52.74
N ALA A 851 -0.51 -23.25 51.68
CA ALA A 851 -1.09 -23.27 50.33
C ALA A 851 -2.07 -24.44 50.12
N SER A 852 -2.20 -25.37 51.07
CA SER A 852 -3.00 -26.60 50.90
C SER A 852 -4.48 -26.34 50.61
N GLY A 853 -4.99 -25.16 50.98
CA GLY A 853 -6.33 -24.71 50.65
C GLY A 853 -6.63 -24.63 49.14
N ARG A 854 -5.59 -24.61 48.28
CA ARG A 854 -5.74 -24.66 46.82
C ARG A 854 -6.01 -26.07 46.28
N TYR A 855 -5.77 -27.11 47.09
CA TYR A 855 -5.94 -28.50 46.67
C TYR A 855 -7.35 -29.02 46.99
N PRO A 856 -7.86 -29.98 46.20
CA PRO A 856 -9.08 -30.69 46.53
C PRO A 856 -8.99 -31.48 47.84
N PRO A 857 -10.11 -31.69 48.56
CA PRO A 857 -11.44 -31.19 48.23
C PRO A 857 -11.62 -29.70 48.56
N TYR A 858 -12.32 -28.99 47.66
CA TYR A 858 -12.59 -27.57 47.83
C TYR A 858 -13.65 -27.33 48.92
N SER A 859 -13.52 -26.23 49.67
CA SER A 859 -14.48 -25.81 50.69
C SER A 859 -14.60 -24.29 50.74
N ASP A 860 -15.75 -23.77 51.18
CA ASP A 860 -15.99 -22.31 51.28
C ASP A 860 -15.00 -21.62 52.22
N LYS A 861 -14.52 -22.34 53.24
CA LYS A 861 -13.46 -21.86 54.15
C LYS A 861 -12.14 -21.64 53.40
N ASN A 862 -11.71 -22.62 52.60
CA ASN A 862 -10.49 -22.50 51.81
C ASN A 862 -10.63 -21.43 50.71
N LEU A 863 -11.81 -21.35 50.08
CA LEU A 863 -12.14 -20.30 49.11
C LEU A 863 -11.99 -18.91 49.73
N SER A 864 -12.61 -18.67 50.89
CA SER A 864 -12.55 -17.38 51.59
C SER A 864 -11.12 -17.01 51.98
N PHE A 865 -10.33 -17.97 52.45
CA PHE A 865 -8.92 -17.75 52.79
C PHE A 865 -8.06 -17.37 51.57
N LEU A 866 -8.21 -18.09 50.46
CA LEU A 866 -7.50 -17.77 49.21
C LEU A 866 -7.93 -16.42 48.64
N GLN A 867 -9.21 -16.08 48.70
CA GLN A 867 -9.71 -14.75 48.29
C GLN A 867 -9.05 -13.63 49.09
N ILE A 868 -8.83 -13.81 50.40
CA ILE A 868 -8.12 -12.84 51.25
C ILE A 868 -6.65 -12.69 50.84
N LEU A 869 -5.97 -13.78 50.48
CA LEU A 869 -4.57 -13.76 50.04
C LEU A 869 -4.38 -13.20 48.63
N MET A 870 -5.36 -13.39 47.74
CA MET A 870 -5.34 -12.90 46.35
C MET A 870 -5.91 -11.48 46.19
N ALA A 871 -6.55 -10.95 47.23
CA ALA A 871 -7.12 -9.60 47.19
C ALA A 871 -6.03 -8.56 46.94
N LYS A 872 -6.16 -7.81 45.83
CA LYS A 872 -5.32 -6.65 45.56
C LYS A 872 -5.69 -5.54 46.55
N ARG A 873 -4.69 -5.05 47.30
CA ARG A 873 -4.86 -3.94 48.23
C ARG A 873 -4.12 -2.73 47.68
N PRO A 874 -4.67 -1.51 47.82
CA PRO A 874 -3.91 -0.31 47.51
C PRO A 874 -2.65 -0.27 48.39
N ASP A 875 -1.53 0.17 47.83
CA ASP A 875 -0.31 0.43 48.59
C ASP A 875 -0.65 1.36 49.76
N ILE A 876 -0.35 0.92 50.98
CA ILE A 876 -0.52 1.78 52.16
C ILE A 876 0.55 2.87 52.05
N PRO A 877 0.17 4.16 51.96
CA PRO A 877 1.12 5.25 51.83
C PRO A 877 2.13 5.22 52.98
N GLY A 878 3.42 5.15 52.66
CA GLY A 878 4.50 5.20 53.64
C GLY A 878 4.97 3.86 54.21
N ILE A 879 4.30 2.74 53.92
CA ILE A 879 4.72 1.41 54.44
C ILE A 879 6.08 0.97 53.88
N LYS A 880 6.45 1.44 52.68
CA LYS A 880 7.78 1.27 52.09
C LYS A 880 8.91 1.91 52.92
N TYR A 881 8.58 2.89 53.77
CA TYR A 881 9.53 3.52 54.69
C TYR A 881 9.54 2.87 56.07
N PHE A 882 8.62 1.94 56.36
CA PHE A 882 8.55 1.24 57.64
C PHE A 882 9.85 0.48 58.00
N PRO A 883 10.52 -0.24 57.08
CA PRO A 883 11.82 -0.84 57.38
C PRO A 883 12.90 0.19 57.71
N HIS A 884 12.87 1.36 57.06
CA HIS A 884 13.80 2.45 57.31
C HIS A 884 13.53 3.12 58.67
N LEU A 885 12.26 3.33 59.03
CA LEU A 885 11.82 3.81 60.35
C LEU A 885 12.18 2.82 61.47
N LEU A 886 12.00 1.52 61.22
CA LEU A 886 12.37 0.46 62.17
C LEU A 886 13.89 0.41 62.38
N ALA A 887 14.68 0.46 61.31
CA ALA A 887 16.14 0.48 61.38
C ALA A 887 16.66 1.75 62.09
N PHE A 888 16.06 2.90 61.80
CA PHE A 888 16.35 4.15 62.50
C PHE A 888 16.02 4.07 64.00
N GLY A 889 14.84 3.55 64.35
CA GLY A 889 14.42 3.33 65.74
C GLY A 889 15.32 2.35 66.50
N LEU A 890 15.73 1.26 65.86
CA LEU A 890 16.71 0.30 66.42
C LEU A 890 18.09 0.95 66.62
N GLY A 891 18.53 1.82 65.71
CA GLY A 891 19.76 2.59 65.85
C GLY A 891 19.73 3.58 67.02
N ILE A 892 18.60 4.26 67.24
CA ILE A 892 18.38 5.12 68.41
C ILE A 892 18.43 4.30 69.70
N LEU A 893 17.71 3.17 69.74
CA LEU A 893 17.71 2.27 70.90
C LEU A 893 19.12 1.78 71.25
N ALA A 894 19.88 1.32 70.27
CA ALA A 894 21.27 0.89 70.46
C ALA A 894 22.15 2.03 71.00
N THR A 895 21.99 3.25 70.48
CA THR A 895 22.75 4.43 70.93
C THR A 895 22.41 4.79 72.37
N TYR A 896 21.12 4.78 72.74
CA TYR A 896 20.68 5.02 74.12
C TYR A 896 21.15 3.91 75.07
N SER A 897 21.14 2.65 74.64
CA SER A 897 21.71 1.54 75.43
C SER A 897 23.20 1.73 75.70
N VAL A 898 23.97 2.19 74.71
CA VAL A 898 25.40 2.51 74.87
C VAL A 898 25.59 3.70 75.82
N LEU A 899 24.80 4.76 75.68
CA LEU A 899 24.89 5.93 76.58
C LEU A 899 24.53 5.59 78.04
N ILE A 900 23.52 4.74 78.24
CA ILE A 900 23.16 4.25 79.59
C ILE A 900 24.28 3.38 80.16
N LEU A 901 24.87 2.49 79.35
CA LEU A 901 26.00 1.66 79.78
C LEU A 901 27.22 2.52 80.15
N LEU A 902 27.54 3.55 79.37
CA LEU A 902 28.63 4.48 79.66
C LEU A 902 28.37 5.29 80.95
N LYS A 903 27.13 5.71 81.18
CA LYS A 903 26.75 6.43 82.39
C LYS A 903 26.79 5.55 83.65
N ILE A 904 26.37 4.29 83.54
CA ILE A 904 26.53 3.29 84.62
C ILE A 904 28.02 3.01 84.88
N GLN A 905 28.87 3.11 83.85
CA GLN A 905 30.31 2.92 83.98
C GLN A 905 31.01 4.13 84.65
N GLU A 906 30.51 5.35 84.41
CA GLU A 906 30.94 6.57 85.12
C GLU A 906 30.46 6.64 86.58
N GLU A 907 29.28 6.10 86.90
CA GLU A 907 28.76 6.06 88.28
C GLU A 907 29.38 4.93 89.14
N ASN A 908 30.10 3.98 88.53
CA ASN A 908 30.82 2.89 89.22
C ASN A 908 32.35 3.10 89.31
N HIS A 909 32.84 4.25 88.87
CA HIS A 909 34.21 4.74 89.09
C HIS A 909 34.20 5.92 90.06
#